data_AF-A0A2E9U5N7-F1
#
_entry.id   AF-A0A2E9U5N7-F1
#
_cell.length_a   1.000
_cell.length_b   1.000
_cell.length_c   1.000
_cell.angle_alpha   90.00
_cell.angle_beta   90.00
_cell.angle_gamma   90.00
#
_symmetry.space_group_name_H-M   'P 1'
#
loop_
_entity.id
_entity.type
_entity.pdbx_description
1 polymer ?
#
loop_
_entity_poly.entity_id
_entity_poly.type
_entity_poly.pdbx_seq_one_letter_code
_entity_poly.pdbx_strand_id
1 'polypeptide(L)'
;MTKKTKKIEKKGAAENAQTKDASSSMNAGVKENPAALQEKRALEKLPKEVQEKLKTIKAKLEKFQKRILEKFDKYIMGMTLLPPPKPSDQKQPIDQKQPVDKDKINVLVLIDDSDSKKMSKYELKDKLTAIMTNVAQEIDKNLIPQSVILSELWQNCYDGKSELLQLISLSAPIFDRGMLAAVKIAEVHKTMVLKKFEKYIVSYVLAGSLVQGRATPTSDIDVWIVIDDTDVKKMTRAELKDKLRAIIIGMGIEAGELTGIKNKLNIQVYILTDFWDSLREANPIIFTLLRDGVPFYDRGIFMAWKQLLKMGKIKPSPEAIDMFMGSGEQMLKRVELKLKDIGMEDIYYAILTPSQAALMLHGVPPPAPKETATLMREIFVHKEKLLEDKFVKTLEKVIDVRKTIEHGEKKEITGKEIDELLNESDKYLKRIKRLFTQIEKMKEEDDMIKIYETIVTIIRDVLRIEGIEKVEDEEVVKVFEDELISQGKIPAKFLRILNEILKAKKDYDDKKLTRVEVEKVKKDSNEFIKFLVEYLQRKRGRELERTKIRVKHGNRYGEVILLGQEAFIIHDTDHEEKEISKAKIKENGSLGTTQKSSLQELEKSLSKVEIPPKVFIKEPIFEDLKNIFGKNVEILVNY
;
A
#
# COMPACT_ATOMS: atom_id res chain seq x y z
N MET A 1 29.49 -41.82 -14.41
CA MET A 1 30.66 -41.42 -13.60
C MET A 1 30.90 -39.91 -13.78
N THR A 2 31.40 -39.08 -12.85
CA THR A 2 31.39 -39.07 -11.37
C THR A 2 31.75 -37.64 -10.88
N LYS A 3 31.01 -37.08 -9.90
CA LYS A 3 31.34 -35.94 -8.99
C LYS A 3 32.24 -34.77 -9.47
N LYS A 4 31.69 -33.53 -9.49
CA LYS A 4 32.03 -32.32 -8.67
C LYS A 4 31.43 -31.05 -9.34
N THR A 5 31.10 -29.92 -8.67
CA THR A 5 31.27 -29.45 -7.26
C THR A 5 30.06 -28.59 -6.80
N LYS A 6 29.96 -28.25 -5.50
CA LYS A 6 28.93 -27.36 -4.91
C LYS A 6 29.38 -25.89 -4.79
N LYS A 7 28.44 -24.93 -4.88
CA LYS A 7 27.98 -23.98 -3.81
C LYS A 7 26.79 -23.16 -4.35
N ILE A 8 25.66 -23.00 -3.63
CA ILE A 8 25.37 -22.07 -2.51
C ILE A 8 25.50 -20.61 -2.99
N GLU A 9 24.49 -19.73 -2.93
CA GLU A 9 23.21 -19.67 -2.18
C GLU A 9 22.03 -19.29 -3.14
N LYS A 10 20.76 -18.94 -2.84
CA LYS A 10 19.99 -18.57 -1.62
C LYS A 10 18.52 -19.05 -1.69
N LYS A 11 17.72 -18.77 -0.64
CA LYS A 11 16.24 -18.74 -0.62
C LYS A 11 15.80 -17.33 -0.14
N GLY A 12 14.61 -16.79 -0.41
CA GLY A 12 13.45 -17.28 -1.18
C GLY A 12 12.19 -17.45 -0.32
N ALA A 13 11.10 -16.73 -0.63
CA ALA A 13 9.71 -17.01 -0.18
C ALA A 13 8.69 -16.06 -0.86
N ALA A 14 7.75 -16.62 -1.63
CA ALA A 14 6.47 -15.97 -1.98
C ALA A 14 5.53 -17.04 -2.59
N GLU A 15 4.45 -17.39 -1.91
CA GLU A 15 3.34 -18.17 -2.50
C GLU A 15 2.05 -17.98 -1.68
N ASN A 16 0.89 -18.29 -2.25
CA ASN A 16 -0.39 -17.75 -1.77
C ASN A 16 -1.60 -18.66 -2.10
N ALA A 17 -2.71 -18.44 -1.37
CA ALA A 17 -4.11 -18.76 -1.70
C ALA A 17 -4.70 -20.19 -1.48
N GLN A 18 -6.05 -20.18 -1.48
CA GLN A 18 -7.04 -21.28 -1.63
C GLN A 18 -7.53 -22.09 -0.41
N THR A 19 -8.45 -21.47 0.34
CA THR A 19 -9.87 -21.89 0.54
C THR A 19 -10.24 -23.38 0.71
N LYS A 20 -11.01 -23.70 1.77
CA LYS A 20 -12.26 -24.51 1.69
C LYS A 20 -13.12 -24.47 2.96
N ASP A 21 -14.35 -24.97 2.83
CA ASP A 21 -15.47 -24.86 3.77
C ASP A 21 -15.54 -25.91 4.90
N ALA A 22 -16.37 -25.58 5.89
CA ALA A 22 -17.27 -26.46 6.63
C ALA A 22 -16.73 -27.74 7.32
N SER A 23 -16.53 -27.58 8.64
CA SER A 23 -17.21 -28.36 9.70
C SER A 23 -16.67 -29.73 10.18
N SER A 24 -16.99 -29.99 11.46
CA SER A 24 -16.89 -31.26 12.22
C SER A 24 -15.52 -31.70 12.74
N SER A 25 -15.53 -32.10 14.03
CA SER A 25 -14.50 -32.80 14.81
C SER A 25 -13.03 -32.39 14.68
N MET A 26 -12.51 -31.73 15.73
CA MET A 26 -11.33 -32.21 16.48
C MET A 26 -11.26 -31.58 17.88
N ASN A 27 -10.61 -32.27 18.82
CA ASN A 27 -10.71 -31.96 20.26
C ASN A 27 -9.99 -30.66 20.64
N ALA A 28 -10.66 -29.82 21.42
CA ALA A 28 -10.09 -28.62 22.04
C ALA A 28 -9.13 -29.00 23.19
N GLY A 29 -7.88 -29.27 22.86
CA GLY A 29 -6.81 -29.45 23.85
C GLY A 29 -6.57 -28.16 24.65
N VAL A 30 -6.97 -28.17 25.93
CA VAL A 30 -6.84 -27.00 26.82
C VAL A 30 -5.36 -26.68 27.04
N LYS A 31 -4.88 -25.58 26.44
CA LYS A 31 -3.57 -25.00 26.77
C LYS A 31 -3.65 -24.35 28.15
N GLU A 32 -2.89 -24.86 29.12
CA GLU A 32 -2.81 -24.24 30.45
C GLU A 32 -2.34 -22.77 30.37
N ASN A 33 -2.96 -21.92 31.17
CA ASN A 33 -2.63 -20.49 31.25
C ASN A 33 -1.19 -20.31 31.81
N PRO A 34 -0.29 -19.55 31.15
CA PRO A 34 1.07 -19.29 31.65
C PRO A 34 1.14 -18.79 33.10
N ALA A 35 0.14 -18.03 33.57
CA ALA A 35 0.07 -17.60 34.97
C ALA A 35 -0.04 -18.79 35.94
N ALA A 36 -0.81 -19.83 35.59
CA ALA A 36 -0.94 -21.03 36.41
C ALA A 36 0.35 -21.87 36.45
N LEU A 37 1.19 -21.81 35.42
CA LEU A 37 2.54 -22.41 35.47
C LEU A 37 3.50 -21.60 36.35
N GLN A 38 3.35 -20.28 36.43
CA GLN A 38 4.12 -19.45 37.38
C GLN A 38 3.66 -19.68 38.82
N GLU A 39 2.35 -19.81 39.09
CA GLU A 39 1.83 -20.20 40.42
C GLU A 39 2.35 -21.57 40.87
N LYS A 40 2.28 -22.60 40.00
CA LYS A 40 2.86 -23.93 40.28
C LYS A 40 4.34 -23.82 40.70
N ARG A 41 5.16 -23.11 39.91
CA ARG A 41 6.60 -22.91 40.17
C ARG A 41 6.92 -22.03 41.38
N ALA A 42 5.99 -21.19 41.83
CA ALA A 42 6.14 -20.41 43.07
C ALA A 42 5.79 -21.25 44.30
N LEU A 43 4.71 -22.03 44.23
CA LEU A 43 4.29 -22.96 45.30
C LEU A 43 5.35 -24.04 45.56
N GLU A 44 5.98 -24.58 44.52
CA GLU A 44 7.05 -25.59 44.60
C GLU A 44 8.27 -25.14 45.43
N LYS A 45 8.50 -23.83 45.59
CA LYS A 45 9.62 -23.28 46.38
C LYS A 45 9.32 -23.12 47.87
N LEU A 46 8.08 -23.32 48.31
CA LEU A 46 7.68 -23.20 49.71
C LEU A 46 7.90 -24.53 50.47
N PRO A 47 8.12 -24.52 51.79
CA PRO A 47 8.19 -25.74 52.59
C PRO A 47 6.93 -26.61 52.44
N LYS A 48 7.07 -27.94 52.43
CA LYS A 48 5.97 -28.88 52.15
C LYS A 48 4.73 -28.65 53.01
N GLU A 49 4.91 -28.41 54.30
CA GLU A 49 3.84 -28.09 55.25
C GLU A 49 3.02 -26.85 54.83
N VAL A 50 3.69 -25.82 54.29
CA VAL A 50 3.04 -24.61 53.77
C VAL A 50 2.29 -24.92 52.48
N GLN A 51 2.83 -25.78 51.60
CA GLN A 51 2.14 -26.20 50.38
C GLN A 51 0.84 -26.95 50.69
N GLU A 52 0.82 -27.81 51.72
CA GLU A 52 -0.37 -28.57 52.12
C GLU A 52 -1.42 -27.71 52.84
N LYS A 53 -0.97 -26.77 53.69
CA LYS A 53 -1.85 -25.73 54.25
C LYS A 53 -2.48 -24.86 53.15
N LEU A 54 -1.71 -24.43 52.14
CA LEU A 54 -2.25 -23.65 51.02
C LEU A 54 -3.23 -24.46 50.14
N LYS A 55 -2.97 -25.75 49.88
CA LYS A 55 -3.91 -26.64 49.16
C LYS A 55 -5.23 -26.81 49.90
N THR A 56 -5.19 -27.05 51.22
CA THR A 56 -6.40 -27.23 52.04
C THR A 56 -7.18 -25.93 52.22
N ILE A 57 -6.51 -24.78 52.31
CA ILE A 57 -7.15 -23.46 52.24
C ILE A 57 -7.83 -23.26 50.88
N LYS A 58 -7.14 -23.51 49.76
CA LYS A 58 -7.69 -23.32 48.40
C LYS A 58 -8.98 -24.12 48.17
N ALA A 59 -9.03 -25.38 48.57
CA ALA A 59 -10.24 -26.21 48.45
C ALA A 59 -11.44 -25.66 49.27
N LYS A 60 -11.19 -25.06 50.44
CA LYS A 60 -12.24 -24.40 51.25
C LYS A 60 -12.73 -23.12 50.57
N LEU A 61 -11.82 -22.34 49.99
CA LEU A 61 -12.13 -21.09 49.26
C LEU A 61 -12.94 -21.36 48.00
N GLU A 62 -12.59 -22.39 47.21
CA GLU A 62 -13.35 -22.81 46.02
C GLU A 62 -14.79 -23.26 46.37
N LYS A 63 -14.95 -24.02 47.48
CA LYS A 63 -16.26 -24.42 48.00
C LYS A 63 -17.10 -23.22 48.48
N PHE A 64 -16.47 -22.23 49.11
CA PHE A 64 -17.11 -20.99 49.54
C PHE A 64 -17.54 -20.14 48.34
N GLN A 65 -16.60 -19.86 47.43
CA GLN A 65 -16.84 -19.13 46.19
C GLN A 65 -18.05 -19.68 45.45
N LYS A 66 -18.09 -21.01 45.20
CA LYS A 66 -19.19 -21.62 44.45
C LYS A 66 -20.55 -21.39 45.13
N ARG A 67 -20.64 -21.65 46.44
CA ARG A 67 -21.88 -21.47 47.23
C ARG A 67 -22.37 -20.02 47.31
N ILE A 68 -21.46 -19.04 47.26
CA ILE A 68 -21.81 -17.62 47.25
C ILE A 68 -22.23 -17.16 45.84
N LEU A 69 -21.54 -17.59 44.78
CA LEU A 69 -21.94 -17.28 43.40
C LEU A 69 -23.28 -17.92 43.04
N GLU A 70 -23.53 -19.19 43.43
CA GLU A 70 -24.82 -19.89 43.24
C GLU A 70 -26.03 -19.11 43.81
N LYS A 71 -25.81 -18.21 44.80
CA LYS A 71 -26.86 -17.37 45.42
C LYS A 71 -26.83 -15.90 44.98
N PHE A 72 -25.64 -15.34 44.72
CA PHE A 72 -25.42 -13.89 44.62
C PHE A 72 -24.53 -13.43 43.46
N ASP A 73 -24.19 -14.30 42.49
CA ASP A 73 -23.29 -14.00 41.36
C ASP A 73 -23.43 -12.57 40.79
N LYS A 74 -24.66 -12.10 40.53
CA LYS A 74 -24.92 -10.76 39.99
C LYS A 74 -24.34 -9.61 40.84
N TYR A 75 -24.31 -9.76 42.17
CA TYR A 75 -23.83 -8.74 43.10
C TYR A 75 -22.35 -8.87 43.47
N ILE A 76 -21.68 -9.99 43.16
CA ILE A 76 -20.28 -10.18 43.54
C ILE A 76 -19.36 -9.69 42.43
N MET A 77 -18.59 -8.64 42.70
CA MET A 77 -17.54 -8.14 41.81
C MET A 77 -16.25 -8.94 41.94
N GLY A 78 -15.95 -9.45 43.14
CA GLY A 78 -14.80 -10.30 43.38
C GLY A 78 -14.73 -10.86 44.80
N MET A 79 -13.87 -11.85 44.98
CA MET A 79 -13.51 -12.46 46.27
C MET A 79 -12.00 -12.63 46.32
N THR A 80 -11.36 -12.36 47.46
CA THR A 80 -9.90 -12.46 47.59
C THR A 80 -9.46 -12.85 48.99
N LEU A 81 -8.42 -13.69 49.07
CA LEU A 81 -7.79 -14.09 50.33
C LEU A 81 -6.88 -12.94 50.80
N LEU A 82 -7.24 -12.32 51.92
CA LEU A 82 -6.43 -11.26 52.52
C LEU A 82 -5.13 -11.83 53.12
N PRO A 83 -4.03 -11.06 53.14
CA PRO A 83 -2.84 -11.46 53.88
C PRO A 83 -3.15 -11.56 55.39
N PRO A 84 -2.46 -12.44 56.15
CA PRO A 84 -2.61 -12.48 57.59
C PRO A 84 -2.18 -11.13 58.22
N PRO A 85 -2.93 -10.59 59.20
CA PRO A 85 -2.66 -9.28 59.78
C PRO A 85 -1.33 -9.28 60.54
N LYS A 86 -0.57 -8.19 60.46
CA LYS A 86 0.76 -8.12 61.09
C LYS A 86 0.64 -7.68 62.56
N PRO A 87 1.60 -8.03 63.44
CA PRO A 87 1.65 -7.54 64.82
C PRO A 87 1.81 -6.01 64.97
N SER A 88 2.07 -5.29 63.88
CA SER A 88 2.04 -3.82 63.78
C SER A 88 0.63 -3.24 63.68
N ASP A 89 -0.34 -4.01 63.18
CA ASP A 89 -1.60 -3.48 62.66
C ASP A 89 -2.70 -3.42 63.74
N GLN A 90 -2.42 -3.98 64.91
CA GLN A 90 -3.28 -3.90 66.11
C GLN A 90 -3.19 -2.50 66.72
N LYS A 91 -4.28 -1.73 66.62
CA LYS A 91 -4.47 -0.43 67.32
C LYS A 91 -4.78 -0.62 68.81
N GLN A 92 -3.92 -1.34 69.52
CA GLN A 92 -4.00 -1.59 70.96
C GLN A 92 -2.69 -1.19 71.65
N PRO A 93 -2.71 -0.81 72.95
CA PRO A 93 -1.51 -0.64 73.75
C PRO A 93 -0.60 -1.88 73.68
N ILE A 94 0.71 -1.67 73.86
CA ILE A 94 1.72 -2.75 73.73
C ILE A 94 1.37 -3.93 74.66
N ASP A 95 0.87 -3.63 75.86
CA ASP A 95 0.53 -4.60 76.91
C ASP A 95 -0.78 -5.39 76.66
N GLN A 96 -1.52 -5.07 75.59
CA GLN A 96 -2.80 -5.74 75.24
C GLN A 96 -2.75 -6.53 73.92
N LYS A 97 -1.59 -6.61 73.25
CA LYS A 97 -1.45 -7.27 71.96
C LYS A 97 -1.78 -8.77 72.03
N GLN A 98 -3.00 -9.13 71.64
CA GLN A 98 -3.39 -10.53 71.50
C GLN A 98 -2.51 -11.24 70.45
N PRO A 99 -2.10 -12.50 70.67
CA PRO A 99 -1.33 -13.24 69.67
C PRO A 99 -2.14 -13.34 68.37
N VAL A 100 -1.52 -13.01 67.25
CA VAL A 100 -2.16 -13.15 65.93
C VAL A 100 -2.43 -14.62 65.67
N ASP A 101 -3.71 -14.98 65.72
CA ASP A 101 -4.22 -16.29 65.34
C ASP A 101 -3.94 -16.55 63.85
N LYS A 102 -3.01 -17.47 63.59
CA LYS A 102 -2.48 -17.76 62.26
C LYS A 102 -3.34 -18.73 61.44
N ASP A 103 -4.32 -19.37 62.08
CA ASP A 103 -5.16 -20.37 61.41
C ASP A 103 -6.44 -19.75 60.83
N LYS A 104 -6.70 -18.45 61.08
CA LYS A 104 -7.80 -17.67 60.50
C LYS A 104 -7.59 -17.32 59.02
N ILE A 105 -8.57 -17.70 58.20
CA ILE A 105 -8.60 -17.49 56.75
C ILE A 105 -9.50 -16.28 56.46
N ASN A 106 -8.93 -15.08 56.39
CA ASN A 106 -9.67 -13.84 56.14
C ASN A 106 -9.93 -13.65 54.64
N VAL A 107 -11.20 -13.52 54.22
CA VAL A 107 -11.59 -13.36 52.82
C VAL A 107 -12.37 -12.06 52.63
N LEU A 108 -11.88 -11.16 51.79
CA LEU A 108 -12.65 -9.99 51.37
C LEU A 108 -13.58 -10.36 50.22
N VAL A 109 -14.84 -9.95 50.30
CA VAL A 109 -15.83 -10.08 49.22
C VAL A 109 -16.31 -8.69 48.83
N LEU A 110 -16.05 -8.31 47.57
CA LEU A 110 -16.43 -7.01 47.01
C LEU A 110 -17.79 -7.10 46.31
N ILE A 111 -18.72 -6.26 46.76
CA ILE A 111 -20.14 -6.28 46.39
C ILE A 111 -20.47 -5.04 45.55
N ASP A 112 -21.15 -5.22 44.42
CA ASP A 112 -21.76 -4.11 43.67
C ASP A 112 -23.09 -3.70 44.32
N ASP A 113 -23.26 -2.40 44.56
CA ASP A 113 -24.46 -1.80 45.11
C ASP A 113 -25.16 -0.81 44.16
N SER A 114 -24.72 -0.74 42.89
CA SER A 114 -25.26 0.14 41.85
C SER A 114 -26.77 -0.04 41.62
N ASP A 115 -27.26 -1.29 41.71
CA ASP A 115 -28.67 -1.65 41.51
C ASP A 115 -29.50 -1.74 42.81
N SER A 116 -28.95 -1.37 43.97
CA SER A 116 -29.63 -1.51 45.28
C SER A 116 -30.74 -0.46 45.50
N LYS A 117 -31.85 -0.61 44.78
CA LYS A 117 -33.05 0.25 44.86
C LYS A 117 -34.11 -0.26 45.86
N LYS A 118 -33.92 -1.45 46.45
CA LYS A 118 -34.92 -2.15 47.29
C LYS A 118 -34.63 -2.10 48.80
N MET A 119 -33.41 -1.72 49.20
CA MET A 119 -33.00 -1.53 50.60
C MET A 119 -31.75 -0.63 50.65
N SER A 120 -31.44 -0.09 51.82
CA SER A 120 -30.26 0.75 52.00
C SER A 120 -28.95 -0.05 51.82
N LYS A 121 -27.86 0.67 51.52
CA LYS A 121 -26.52 0.10 51.31
C LYS A 121 -26.01 -0.65 52.56
N TYR A 122 -26.32 -0.12 53.74
CA TYR A 122 -26.00 -0.77 55.03
C TYR A 122 -26.78 -2.08 55.21
N GLU A 123 -28.10 -2.08 55.02
CA GLU A 123 -28.89 -3.32 55.10
C GLU A 123 -28.44 -4.39 54.10
N LEU A 124 -28.06 -3.99 52.88
CA LEU A 124 -27.51 -4.90 51.88
C LEU A 124 -26.21 -5.54 52.39
N LYS A 125 -25.29 -4.72 52.91
CA LYS A 125 -24.03 -5.17 53.51
C LYS A 125 -24.28 -6.13 54.67
N ASP A 126 -25.15 -5.78 55.61
CA ASP A 126 -25.39 -6.59 56.81
C ASP A 126 -26.05 -7.94 56.48
N LYS A 127 -27.07 -7.94 55.61
CA LYS A 127 -27.74 -9.16 55.15
C LYS A 127 -26.78 -10.08 54.39
N LEU A 128 -25.97 -9.55 53.48
CA LEU A 128 -24.98 -10.34 52.75
C LEU A 128 -23.84 -10.84 53.67
N THR A 129 -23.41 -10.04 54.64
CA THR A 129 -22.41 -10.43 55.66
C THR A 129 -22.91 -11.58 56.51
N ALA A 130 -24.14 -11.52 57.03
CA ALA A 130 -24.72 -12.59 57.83
C ALA A 130 -24.82 -13.90 57.03
N ILE A 131 -25.29 -13.83 55.77
CA ILE A 131 -25.43 -15.03 54.92
C ILE A 131 -24.05 -15.61 54.55
N MET A 132 -23.07 -14.76 54.21
CA MET A 132 -21.70 -15.21 53.95
C MET A 132 -21.05 -15.82 55.20
N THR A 133 -21.26 -15.23 56.38
CA THR A 133 -20.74 -15.75 57.66
C THR A 133 -21.29 -17.15 57.96
N ASN A 134 -22.59 -17.36 57.77
CA ASN A 134 -23.21 -18.67 57.96
C ASN A 134 -22.66 -19.71 56.95
N VAL A 135 -22.57 -19.34 55.66
CA VAL A 135 -22.01 -20.21 54.60
C VAL A 135 -20.53 -20.52 54.84
N ALA A 136 -19.77 -19.61 55.45
CA ALA A 136 -18.38 -19.83 55.85
C ALA A 136 -18.29 -20.80 57.03
N GLN A 137 -19.08 -20.60 58.10
CA GLN A 137 -19.11 -21.50 59.27
C GLN A 137 -19.52 -22.94 58.93
N GLU A 138 -20.38 -23.15 57.92
CA GLU A 138 -20.69 -24.47 57.36
C GLU A 138 -19.50 -25.17 56.64
N ILE A 139 -18.45 -24.42 56.29
CA ILE A 139 -17.28 -24.91 55.54
C ILE A 139 -16.07 -25.04 56.46
N ASP A 140 -15.78 -24.01 57.24
CA ASP A 140 -14.73 -23.95 58.26
C ASP A 140 -15.01 -22.80 59.24
N LYS A 141 -14.91 -23.05 60.54
CA LYS A 141 -15.06 -22.01 61.58
C LYS A 141 -13.95 -20.95 61.51
N ASN A 142 -12.81 -21.28 60.90
CA ASN A 142 -11.70 -20.36 60.71
C ASN A 142 -11.84 -19.47 59.47
N LEU A 143 -12.85 -19.70 58.62
CA LEU A 143 -13.10 -18.90 57.42
C LEU A 143 -13.91 -17.64 57.79
N ILE A 144 -13.30 -16.47 57.65
CA ILE A 144 -13.86 -15.19 58.08
C ILE A 144 -14.10 -14.30 56.86
N PRO A 145 -15.33 -14.23 56.32
CA PRO A 145 -15.67 -13.34 55.22
C PRO A 145 -15.86 -11.90 55.72
N GLN A 146 -15.32 -10.94 54.96
CA GLN A 146 -15.44 -9.51 55.18
C GLN A 146 -16.10 -8.88 53.95
N SER A 147 -17.36 -8.46 54.10
CA SER A 147 -18.11 -7.78 53.05
C SER A 147 -17.64 -6.34 52.90
N VAL A 148 -17.30 -5.93 51.68
CA VAL A 148 -17.01 -4.55 51.30
C VAL A 148 -17.93 -4.15 50.17
N ILE A 149 -18.58 -3.00 50.29
CA ILE A 149 -19.41 -2.46 49.20
C ILE A 149 -18.54 -1.60 48.25
N LEU A 150 -18.80 -1.65 46.95
CA LEU A 150 -18.05 -0.86 45.96
C LEU A 150 -18.11 0.65 46.27
N SER A 151 -19.28 1.17 46.65
CA SER A 151 -19.42 2.56 47.07
C SER A 151 -18.65 2.92 48.35
N GLU A 152 -18.43 1.96 49.26
CA GLU A 152 -17.63 2.14 50.48
C GLU A 152 -16.14 2.18 50.16
N LEU A 153 -15.68 1.30 49.25
CA LEU A 153 -14.31 1.33 48.72
C LEU A 153 -14.01 2.67 48.04
N TRP A 154 -14.93 3.17 47.21
CA TRP A 154 -14.79 4.48 46.55
C TRP A 154 -14.87 5.66 47.53
N GLN A 155 -15.72 5.60 48.57
CA GLN A 155 -15.72 6.65 49.59
C GLN A 155 -14.41 6.71 50.37
N ASN A 156 -13.82 5.56 50.73
CA ASN A 156 -12.50 5.53 51.34
C ASN A 156 -11.43 6.20 50.45
N CYS A 157 -11.47 5.97 49.13
CA CYS A 157 -10.60 6.65 48.18
C CYS A 157 -10.82 8.17 48.17
N TYR A 158 -12.07 8.64 48.13
CA TYR A 158 -12.42 10.06 48.21
C TYR A 158 -12.01 10.73 49.54
N ASP A 159 -11.96 9.95 50.63
CA ASP A 159 -11.50 10.37 51.96
C ASP A 159 -9.97 10.28 52.13
N GLY A 160 -9.21 9.82 51.12
CA GLY A 160 -7.76 9.61 51.19
C GLY A 160 -7.30 8.35 51.96
N LYS A 161 -8.24 7.48 52.36
CA LYS A 161 -7.98 6.24 53.12
C LYS A 161 -7.55 5.13 52.15
N SER A 162 -6.26 4.79 52.15
CA SER A 162 -5.66 3.86 51.18
C SER A 162 -5.44 2.43 51.70
N GLU A 163 -5.68 2.18 52.99
CA GLU A 163 -5.42 0.90 53.66
C GLU A 163 -6.14 -0.27 52.98
N LEU A 164 -7.38 -0.05 52.53
CA LEU A 164 -8.19 -1.07 51.87
C LEU A 164 -7.69 -1.38 50.44
N LEU A 165 -7.18 -0.38 49.71
CA LEU A 165 -6.53 -0.58 48.40
C LEU A 165 -5.23 -1.37 48.56
N GLN A 166 -4.43 -1.06 49.58
CA GLN A 166 -3.19 -1.77 49.89
C GLN A 166 -3.45 -3.23 50.31
N LEU A 167 -4.50 -3.48 51.10
CA LEU A 167 -4.92 -4.84 51.44
C LEU A 167 -5.36 -5.64 50.20
N ILE A 168 -6.15 -5.02 49.31
CA ILE A 168 -6.58 -5.66 48.06
C ILE A 168 -5.39 -5.92 47.12
N SER A 169 -4.42 -5.00 47.01
CA SER A 169 -3.26 -5.20 46.12
C SER A 169 -2.33 -6.33 46.60
N LEU A 170 -2.19 -6.50 47.92
CA LEU A 170 -1.43 -7.61 48.53
C LEU A 170 -2.19 -8.94 48.58
N SER A 171 -3.52 -8.93 48.42
CA SER A 171 -4.38 -10.11 48.50
C SER A 171 -4.26 -11.06 47.29
N ALA A 172 -4.65 -12.33 47.48
CA ALA A 172 -4.66 -13.36 46.44
C ALA A 172 -6.09 -13.60 45.90
N PRO A 173 -6.40 -13.22 44.65
CA PRO A 173 -7.76 -13.29 44.11
C PRO A 173 -8.25 -14.74 43.98
N ILE A 174 -9.50 -14.95 44.40
CA ILE A 174 -10.23 -16.23 44.32
C ILE A 174 -11.23 -16.16 43.15
N PHE A 175 -11.91 -15.02 43.04
CA PHE A 175 -12.84 -14.69 41.97
C PHE A 175 -12.73 -13.20 41.64
N ASP A 176 -12.81 -12.82 40.38
CA ASP A 176 -12.84 -11.41 40.00
C ASP A 176 -13.54 -11.23 38.64
N ARG A 177 -14.35 -10.18 38.54
CA ARG A 177 -14.94 -9.70 37.27
C ARG A 177 -14.09 -8.63 36.58
N GLY A 178 -12.96 -8.25 37.19
CA GLY A 178 -11.96 -7.32 36.70
C GLY A 178 -11.69 -6.16 37.66
N MET A 179 -12.48 -6.00 38.72
CA MET A 179 -12.38 -4.88 39.67
C MET A 179 -11.24 -5.08 40.67
N LEU A 180 -11.03 -6.29 41.17
CA LEU A 180 -9.90 -6.58 42.06
C LEU A 180 -8.57 -6.53 41.30
N ALA A 181 -8.54 -7.01 40.06
CA ALA A 181 -7.42 -6.84 39.14
C ALA A 181 -7.13 -5.36 38.88
N ALA A 182 -8.16 -4.55 38.57
CA ALA A 182 -8.03 -3.11 38.38
C ALA A 182 -7.44 -2.40 39.59
N VAL A 183 -8.00 -2.63 40.80
CA VAL A 183 -7.46 -2.09 42.05
C VAL A 183 -6.00 -2.52 42.27
N LYS A 184 -5.70 -3.81 42.06
CA LYS A 184 -4.37 -4.37 42.31
C LYS A 184 -3.30 -3.80 41.38
N ILE A 185 -3.52 -3.76 40.06
CA ILE A 185 -2.53 -3.19 39.14
C ILE A 185 -2.42 -1.66 39.28
N ALA A 186 -3.53 -0.95 39.50
CA ALA A 186 -3.50 0.49 39.71
C ALA A 186 -2.76 0.88 41.00
N GLU A 187 -2.93 0.15 42.10
CA GLU A 187 -2.22 0.40 43.36
C GLU A 187 -0.72 0.09 43.26
N VAL A 188 -0.33 -0.99 42.56
CA VAL A 188 1.07 -1.32 42.29
C VAL A 188 1.71 -0.25 41.40
N HIS A 189 1.08 0.11 40.28
CA HIS A 189 1.59 1.13 39.36
C HIS A 189 1.69 2.51 40.05
N LYS A 190 0.66 2.93 40.80
CA LYS A 190 0.71 4.13 41.65
C LYS A 190 1.90 4.12 42.59
N THR A 191 2.15 2.99 43.25
CA THR A 191 3.29 2.84 44.18
C THR A 191 4.64 2.99 43.46
N MET A 192 4.76 2.52 42.22
CA MET A 192 5.97 2.68 41.39
C MET A 192 6.16 4.13 40.93
N VAL A 193 5.09 4.78 40.47
CA VAL A 193 5.09 6.19 40.05
C VAL A 193 5.44 7.11 41.23
N LEU A 194 4.79 6.94 42.39
CA LEU A 194 5.09 7.72 43.60
C LEU A 194 6.54 7.53 44.06
N LYS A 195 7.06 6.30 44.13
CA LYS A 195 8.46 6.03 44.52
C LYS A 195 9.52 6.79 43.69
N LYS A 196 9.19 7.20 42.46
CA LYS A 196 10.09 7.97 41.58
C LYS A 196 9.74 9.46 41.48
N PHE A 197 8.47 9.82 41.63
CA PHE A 197 7.94 11.15 41.29
C PHE A 197 7.05 11.79 42.36
N GLU A 198 6.94 11.23 43.58
CA GLU A 198 6.04 11.68 44.66
C GLU A 198 5.97 13.19 44.82
N LYS A 199 7.11 13.90 44.73
CA LYS A 199 7.19 15.36 44.87
C LYS A 199 6.37 16.14 43.82
N TYR A 200 6.10 15.55 42.66
CA TYR A 200 5.43 16.18 41.51
C TYR A 200 4.06 15.59 41.19
N ILE A 201 3.72 14.39 41.68
CA ILE A 201 2.37 13.82 41.42
C ILE A 201 1.33 14.65 42.18
N VAL A 202 0.42 15.28 41.44
CA VAL A 202 -0.75 16.01 41.99
C VAL A 202 -1.83 15.01 42.37
N SER A 203 -2.15 14.10 41.45
CA SER A 203 -3.12 13.01 41.66
C SER A 203 -2.81 11.80 40.80
N TYR A 204 -3.26 10.63 41.26
CA TYR A 204 -3.34 9.37 40.52
C TYR A 204 -4.79 8.89 40.64
N VAL A 205 -5.48 8.73 39.52
CA VAL A 205 -6.94 8.54 39.48
C VAL A 205 -7.31 7.36 38.57
N LEU A 206 -8.12 6.44 39.10
CA LEU A 206 -8.79 5.38 38.33
C LEU A 206 -10.06 5.94 37.68
N ALA A 207 -10.35 5.60 36.44
CA ALA A 207 -11.48 6.15 35.69
C ALA A 207 -12.11 5.12 34.73
N GLY A 208 -12.76 5.59 33.67
CA GLY A 208 -13.26 4.76 32.59
C GLY A 208 -14.49 3.92 32.92
N SER A 209 -14.71 2.89 32.11
CA SER A 209 -15.90 2.04 32.18
C SER A 209 -16.04 1.27 33.50
N LEU A 210 -14.93 0.95 34.16
CA LEU A 210 -14.92 0.25 35.46
C LEU A 210 -15.57 1.09 36.56
N VAL A 211 -15.17 2.36 36.67
CA VAL A 211 -15.70 3.28 37.68
C VAL A 211 -17.15 3.67 37.38
N GLN A 212 -17.54 3.70 36.11
CA GLN A 212 -18.92 3.93 35.67
C GLN A 212 -19.86 2.72 35.78
N GLY A 213 -19.38 1.54 36.19
CA GLY A 213 -20.20 0.30 36.24
C GLY A 213 -20.58 -0.25 34.85
N ARG A 214 -19.80 0.07 33.82
CA ARG A 214 -20.04 -0.26 32.39
C ARG A 214 -18.98 -1.17 31.76
N ALA A 215 -18.05 -1.69 32.57
CA ALA A 215 -16.96 -2.52 32.06
C ALA A 215 -17.43 -3.90 31.58
N THR A 216 -16.80 -4.39 30.52
CA THR A 216 -16.93 -5.76 30.02
C THR A 216 -15.63 -6.55 30.33
N PRO A 217 -15.61 -7.88 30.15
CA PRO A 217 -14.38 -8.66 30.30
C PRO A 217 -13.22 -8.21 29.39
N THR A 218 -13.53 -7.55 28.27
CA THR A 218 -12.58 -6.97 27.32
C THR A 218 -12.27 -5.49 27.55
N SER A 219 -12.87 -4.84 28.56
CA SER A 219 -12.52 -3.46 28.91
C SER A 219 -11.10 -3.36 29.45
N ASP A 220 -10.47 -2.23 29.13
CA ASP A 220 -9.25 -1.74 29.74
C ASP A 220 -9.51 -1.10 31.12
N ILE A 221 -8.42 -0.86 31.82
CA ILE A 221 -8.31 -0.24 33.12
C ILE A 221 -7.74 1.16 32.88
N ASP A 222 -8.62 2.16 32.75
CA ASP A 222 -8.22 3.54 32.55
C ASP A 222 -7.67 4.15 33.85
N VAL A 223 -6.40 4.57 33.82
CA VAL A 223 -5.79 5.39 34.88
C VAL A 223 -5.20 6.66 34.29
N TRP A 224 -5.29 7.76 35.05
CA TRP A 224 -4.70 9.02 34.66
C TRP A 224 -4.01 9.71 35.83
N ILE A 225 -2.99 10.49 35.49
CA ILE A 225 -2.03 11.06 36.42
C ILE A 225 -1.82 12.52 36.05
N VAL A 226 -1.95 13.42 37.02
CA VAL A 226 -1.57 14.84 36.87
C VAL A 226 -0.24 15.07 37.57
N ILE A 227 0.67 15.73 36.88
CA ILE A 227 2.04 15.99 37.33
C ILE A 227 2.28 17.50 37.31
N ASP A 228 2.74 18.04 38.44
CA ASP A 228 3.10 19.45 38.59
C ASP A 228 4.30 19.79 37.71
N ASP A 229 4.11 20.71 36.77
CA ASP A 229 5.14 21.26 35.87
C ASP A 229 5.45 22.74 36.16
N THR A 230 4.88 23.33 37.22
CA THR A 230 4.92 24.77 37.45
C THR A 230 6.32 25.32 37.78
N ASP A 231 7.24 24.47 38.28
CA ASP A 231 8.62 24.83 38.56
C ASP A 231 9.59 24.63 37.38
N VAL A 232 9.11 24.10 36.24
CA VAL A 232 9.93 23.60 35.14
C VAL A 232 10.53 24.74 34.31
N LYS A 233 11.87 24.79 34.29
CA LYS A 233 12.66 25.86 33.63
C LYS A 233 13.74 25.36 32.65
N LYS A 234 13.91 24.05 32.51
CA LYS A 234 15.06 23.43 31.80
C LYS A 234 14.73 22.74 30.47
N MET A 235 13.46 22.58 30.13
CA MET A 235 12.99 22.00 28.86
C MET A 235 11.55 22.49 28.60
N THR A 236 11.03 22.28 27.39
CA THR A 236 9.65 22.65 27.08
C THR A 236 8.63 21.72 27.77
N ARG A 237 7.40 22.21 27.94
CA ARG A 237 6.27 21.44 28.46
C ARG A 237 5.97 20.17 27.65
N ALA A 238 6.06 20.25 26.32
CA ALA A 238 5.87 19.12 25.43
C ALA A 238 6.93 18.02 25.66
N GLU A 239 8.22 18.39 25.65
CA GLU A 239 9.31 17.44 25.92
C GLU A 239 9.22 16.79 27.31
N LEU A 240 8.82 17.55 28.33
CA LEU A 240 8.59 17.03 29.68
C LEU A 240 7.46 16.00 29.67
N LYS A 241 6.31 16.36 29.08
CA LYS A 241 5.12 15.52 28.99
C LYS A 241 5.41 14.19 28.30
N ASP A 242 6.13 14.20 27.19
CA ASP A 242 6.50 12.98 26.46
C ASP A 242 7.53 12.13 27.23
N LYS A 243 8.54 12.74 27.88
CA LYS A 243 9.51 12.02 28.73
C LYS A 243 8.83 11.36 29.94
N LEU A 244 7.94 12.08 30.63
CA LEU A 244 7.16 11.54 31.75
C LEU A 244 6.22 10.43 31.28
N ARG A 245 5.51 10.63 30.17
CA ARG A 245 4.62 9.63 29.56
C ARG A 245 5.35 8.33 29.21
N ALA A 246 6.52 8.41 28.59
CA ALA A 246 7.32 7.24 28.25
C ALA A 246 7.76 6.45 29.49
N ILE A 247 8.25 7.13 30.54
CA ILE A 247 8.68 6.47 31.78
C ILE A 247 7.51 5.80 32.50
N ILE A 248 6.38 6.49 32.60
CA ILE A 248 5.20 6.03 33.34
C ILE A 248 4.50 4.87 32.60
N ILE A 249 4.39 4.93 31.26
CA ILE A 249 3.89 3.78 30.48
C ILE A 249 4.81 2.56 30.65
N GLY A 250 6.13 2.75 30.73
CA GLY A 250 7.07 1.67 31.08
C GLY A 250 6.77 1.04 32.44
N MET A 251 6.56 1.85 33.48
CA MET A 251 6.13 1.38 34.81
C MET A 251 4.79 0.64 34.78
N GLY A 252 3.87 1.04 33.90
CA GLY A 252 2.60 0.34 33.68
C GLY A 252 2.77 -1.07 33.12
N ILE A 253 3.70 -1.24 32.18
CA ILE A 253 4.08 -2.56 31.63
C ILE A 253 4.71 -3.42 32.72
N GLU A 254 5.69 -2.89 33.46
CA GLU A 254 6.33 -3.57 34.60
C GLU A 254 5.30 -4.00 35.67
N ALA A 255 4.35 -3.11 36.03
CA ALA A 255 3.26 -3.44 36.95
C ALA A 255 2.35 -4.56 36.43
N GLY A 256 2.07 -4.59 35.12
CA GLY A 256 1.34 -5.68 34.47
C GLY A 256 2.10 -7.01 34.47
N GLU A 257 3.44 -6.98 34.39
CA GLU A 257 4.27 -8.19 34.52
C GLU A 257 4.33 -8.69 35.97
N LEU A 258 4.52 -7.78 36.94
CA LEU A 258 4.57 -8.09 38.38
C LEU A 258 3.25 -8.62 38.94
N THR A 259 2.11 -8.18 38.40
CA THR A 259 0.77 -8.63 38.82
C THR A 259 0.19 -9.76 37.97
N GLY A 260 0.81 -10.09 36.84
CA GLY A 260 0.27 -11.02 35.83
C GLY A 260 -0.85 -10.43 34.96
N ILE A 261 -1.28 -9.19 35.21
CA ILE A 261 -2.38 -8.51 34.51
C ILE A 261 -1.80 -7.75 33.31
N LYS A 262 -1.39 -8.48 32.27
CA LYS A 262 -0.77 -7.89 31.07
C LYS A 262 -1.79 -7.21 30.15
N ASN A 263 -1.34 -6.14 29.50
CA ASN A 263 -2.04 -5.44 28.40
C ASN A 263 -3.50 -5.03 28.70
N LYS A 264 -3.76 -4.54 29.93
CA LYS A 264 -5.05 -3.95 30.32
C LYS A 264 -4.97 -2.53 30.91
N LEU A 265 -3.80 -1.97 31.16
CA LEU A 265 -3.67 -0.66 31.83
C LEU A 265 -3.50 0.47 30.81
N ASN A 266 -4.56 1.24 30.56
CA ASN A 266 -4.51 2.43 29.72
C ASN A 266 -4.08 3.63 30.56
N ILE A 267 -2.94 4.26 30.23
CA ILE A 267 -2.34 5.33 31.05
C ILE A 267 -2.35 6.66 30.30
N GLN A 268 -3.03 7.65 30.88
CA GLN A 268 -3.09 9.01 30.37
C GLN A 268 -2.33 9.97 31.31
N VAL A 269 -1.23 10.55 30.82
CA VAL A 269 -0.37 11.45 31.59
C VAL A 269 -0.63 12.90 31.19
N TYR A 270 -0.98 13.71 32.19
CA TYR A 270 -1.23 15.14 32.07
C TYR A 270 -0.22 15.92 32.89
N ILE A 271 0.20 17.08 32.38
CA ILE A 271 0.89 18.09 33.18
C ILE A 271 -0.15 19.08 33.73
N LEU A 272 0.16 19.71 34.85
CA LEU A 272 -0.77 20.52 35.64
C LEU A 272 -1.32 21.72 34.86
N THR A 273 -0.50 22.42 34.08
CA THR A 273 -0.99 23.55 33.26
C THR A 273 -1.97 23.09 32.18
N ASP A 274 -1.62 22.06 31.41
CA ASP A 274 -2.48 21.52 30.34
C ASP A 274 -3.83 21.04 30.89
N PHE A 275 -3.82 20.39 32.06
CA PHE A 275 -5.02 19.91 32.73
C PHE A 275 -5.89 21.07 33.23
N TRP A 276 -5.26 22.11 33.79
CA TRP A 276 -5.96 23.31 34.28
C TRP A 276 -6.60 24.10 33.14
N ASP A 277 -5.89 24.35 32.04
CA ASP A 277 -6.48 25.05 30.88
C ASP A 277 -7.58 24.23 30.22
N SER A 278 -7.40 22.91 30.07
CA SER A 278 -8.46 22.03 29.58
C SER A 278 -9.68 21.98 30.52
N LEU A 279 -9.50 22.22 31.82
CA LEU A 279 -10.58 22.31 32.80
C LEU A 279 -11.28 23.68 32.75
N ARG A 280 -10.52 24.77 32.53
CA ARG A 280 -11.02 26.15 32.31
C ARG A 280 -11.85 26.25 31.03
N GLU A 281 -11.42 25.58 29.97
CA GLU A 281 -12.08 25.52 28.66
C GLU A 281 -13.16 24.42 28.58
N ALA A 282 -13.44 23.76 29.70
CA ALA A 282 -14.44 22.70 29.86
C ALA A 282 -14.39 21.59 28.80
N ASN A 283 -13.18 21.09 28.52
CA ASN A 283 -12.96 19.92 27.69
C ASN A 283 -13.80 18.73 28.23
N PRO A 284 -14.72 18.15 27.43
CA PRO A 284 -15.63 17.10 27.89
C PRO A 284 -14.94 15.83 28.42
N ILE A 285 -13.71 15.54 27.96
CA ILE A 285 -12.90 14.43 28.46
C ILE A 285 -12.48 14.74 29.89
N ILE A 286 -11.88 15.91 30.14
CA ILE A 286 -11.43 16.33 31.47
C ILE A 286 -12.61 16.47 32.45
N PHE A 287 -13.75 16.99 32.00
CA PHE A 287 -14.99 17.01 32.79
C PHE A 287 -15.47 15.60 33.16
N THR A 288 -15.37 14.63 32.24
CA THR A 288 -15.75 13.23 32.51
C THR A 288 -14.77 12.55 33.48
N LEU A 289 -13.46 12.72 33.26
CA LEU A 289 -12.41 12.22 34.15
C LEU A 289 -12.56 12.79 35.57
N LEU A 290 -12.85 14.08 35.70
CA LEU A 290 -13.03 14.76 36.98
C LEU A 290 -14.33 14.37 37.69
N ARG A 291 -15.45 14.32 36.96
CA ARG A 291 -16.75 13.92 37.53
C ARG A 291 -16.71 12.48 38.06
N ASP A 292 -16.22 11.55 37.25
CA ASP A 292 -16.37 10.12 37.52
C ASP A 292 -15.18 9.53 38.30
N GLY A 293 -13.94 9.97 38.02
CA GLY A 293 -12.71 9.32 38.48
C GLY A 293 -12.53 9.22 40.01
N VAL A 294 -11.96 8.11 40.46
CA VAL A 294 -11.68 7.77 41.86
C VAL A 294 -10.19 7.94 42.16
N PRO A 295 -9.78 8.82 43.09
CA PRO A 295 -8.38 9.07 43.37
C PRO A 295 -7.80 7.96 44.25
N PHE A 296 -6.76 7.28 43.78
CA PHE A 296 -5.98 6.36 44.63
C PHE A 296 -4.84 7.12 45.34
N TYR A 297 -4.53 8.33 44.88
CA TYR A 297 -3.70 9.34 45.54
C TYR A 297 -4.14 10.73 45.06
N ASP A 298 -4.24 11.69 45.96
CA ASP A 298 -4.47 13.11 45.68
C ASP A 298 -3.78 13.93 46.78
N ARG A 299 -3.25 15.10 46.42
CA ARG A 299 -2.72 16.10 47.35
C ARG A 299 -3.76 17.08 47.88
N GLY A 300 -5.04 16.84 47.56
CA GLY A 300 -6.19 17.68 47.89
C GLY A 300 -6.64 18.59 46.74
N ILE A 301 -5.96 18.56 45.59
CA ILE A 301 -6.29 19.41 44.43
C ILE A 301 -7.38 18.75 43.59
N PHE A 302 -7.26 17.46 43.30
CA PHE A 302 -8.25 16.75 42.48
C PHE A 302 -9.62 16.71 43.18
N MET A 303 -9.66 16.41 44.48
CA MET A 303 -10.91 16.40 45.24
C MET A 303 -11.51 17.80 45.37
N ALA A 304 -10.71 18.86 45.52
CA ALA A 304 -11.21 20.23 45.49
C ALA A 304 -11.89 20.55 44.14
N TRP A 305 -11.25 20.26 43.01
CA TRP A 305 -11.85 20.43 41.68
C TRP A 305 -13.12 19.57 41.50
N LYS A 306 -13.12 18.31 41.96
CA LYS A 306 -14.27 17.38 41.84
C LYS A 306 -15.49 17.88 42.64
N GLN A 307 -15.26 18.48 43.81
CA GLN A 307 -16.33 19.12 44.58
C GLN A 307 -16.80 20.45 43.94
N LEU A 308 -15.88 21.29 43.44
CA LEU A 308 -16.23 22.53 42.73
C LEU A 308 -17.04 22.25 41.44
N LEU A 309 -16.75 21.17 40.73
CA LEU A 309 -17.56 20.69 39.60
C LEU A 309 -18.96 20.25 40.06
N LYS A 310 -19.07 19.43 41.12
CA LYS A 310 -20.35 19.02 41.71
C LYS A 310 -21.19 20.20 42.21
N MET A 311 -20.57 21.26 42.72
CA MET A 311 -21.22 22.50 43.14
C MET A 311 -21.60 23.43 41.98
N GLY A 312 -21.33 23.05 40.72
CA GLY A 312 -21.57 23.88 39.54
C GLY A 312 -20.76 25.19 39.55
N LYS A 313 -19.60 25.21 40.23
CA LYS A 313 -18.66 26.34 40.25
C LYS A 313 -17.68 26.29 39.09
N ILE A 314 -17.25 25.09 38.70
CA ILE A 314 -16.62 24.86 37.39
C ILE A 314 -17.75 24.68 36.37
N LYS A 315 -17.80 25.56 35.38
CA LYS A 315 -18.80 25.57 34.29
C LYS A 315 -18.09 25.69 32.95
N PRO A 316 -18.69 25.20 31.85
CA PRO A 316 -18.31 25.63 30.51
C PRO A 316 -18.39 27.15 30.38
N SER A 317 -17.37 27.75 29.77
CA SER A 317 -17.40 29.16 29.40
C SER A 317 -18.27 29.35 28.14
N PRO A 318 -18.80 30.55 27.88
CA PRO A 318 -19.57 30.83 26.66
C PRO A 318 -18.77 30.50 25.40
N GLU A 319 -17.48 30.84 25.38
CA GLU A 319 -16.57 30.62 24.25
C GLU A 319 -16.39 29.13 23.95
N ALA A 320 -16.36 28.28 24.98
CA ALA A 320 -16.33 26.82 24.81
C ALA A 320 -17.64 26.28 24.21
N ILE A 321 -18.79 26.81 24.62
CA ILE A 321 -20.11 26.43 24.08
C ILE A 321 -20.21 26.86 22.61
N ASP A 322 -19.82 28.09 22.29
CA ASP A 322 -19.82 28.65 20.93
C ASP A 322 -18.83 27.91 20.02
N MET A 323 -17.66 27.52 20.52
CA MET A 323 -16.71 26.66 19.80
C MET A 323 -17.33 25.29 19.49
N PHE A 324 -18.02 24.65 20.43
CA PHE A 324 -18.68 23.37 20.18
C PHE A 324 -19.80 23.51 19.13
N MET A 325 -20.62 24.57 19.19
CA MET A 325 -21.64 24.85 18.18
C MET A 325 -21.02 25.11 16.79
N GLY A 326 -20.04 26.01 16.70
CA GLY A 326 -19.36 26.35 15.45
C GLY A 326 -18.61 25.17 14.82
N SER A 327 -18.17 24.19 15.62
CA SER A 327 -17.56 22.95 15.09
C SER A 327 -18.52 22.15 14.19
N GLY A 328 -19.83 22.19 14.47
CA GLY A 328 -20.85 21.54 13.65
C GLY A 328 -20.94 22.17 12.25
N GLU A 329 -20.99 23.50 12.18
CA GLU A 329 -20.96 24.22 10.89
C GLU A 329 -19.68 23.96 10.09
N GLN A 330 -18.52 23.93 10.76
CA GLN A 330 -17.25 23.64 10.10
C GLN A 330 -17.23 22.22 9.52
N MET A 331 -17.86 21.24 10.18
CA MET A 331 -17.98 19.89 9.63
C MET A 331 -18.94 19.82 8.44
N LEU A 332 -20.03 20.59 8.41
CA LEU A 332 -20.93 20.69 7.26
C LEU A 332 -20.24 21.34 6.04
N LYS A 333 -19.57 22.48 6.25
CA LYS A 333 -18.73 23.15 5.24
C LYS A 333 -17.64 22.22 4.67
N ARG A 334 -17.11 21.30 5.49
CA ARG A 334 -16.17 20.25 5.05
C ARG A 334 -16.82 19.13 4.24
N VAL A 335 -18.12 18.85 4.41
CA VAL A 335 -18.87 17.93 3.54
C VAL A 335 -19.18 18.57 2.20
N GLU A 336 -19.62 19.84 2.19
CA GLU A 336 -19.86 20.62 0.98
C GLU A 336 -18.62 20.68 0.07
N LEU A 337 -17.45 21.01 0.64
CA LEU A 337 -16.17 21.00 -0.07
C LEU A 337 -15.84 19.62 -0.66
N LYS A 338 -15.99 18.53 0.11
CA LYS A 338 -15.75 17.17 -0.40
C LYS A 338 -16.67 16.79 -1.57
N LEU A 339 -17.94 17.16 -1.52
CA LEU A 339 -18.87 16.92 -2.63
C LEU A 339 -18.43 17.71 -3.88
N LYS A 340 -17.97 18.95 -3.70
CA LYS A 340 -17.38 19.78 -4.75
C LYS A 340 -16.15 19.10 -5.38
N ASP A 341 -15.20 18.65 -4.56
CA ASP A 341 -13.96 18.01 -5.02
C ASP A 341 -14.24 16.73 -5.84
N ILE A 342 -15.14 15.86 -5.36
CA ILE A 342 -15.53 14.61 -6.04
C ILE A 342 -16.13 14.90 -7.44
N GLY A 343 -16.99 15.92 -7.54
CA GLY A 343 -17.62 16.32 -8.80
C GLY A 343 -16.70 17.08 -9.76
N MET A 344 -15.76 17.86 -9.22
CA MET A 344 -14.87 18.73 -9.98
C MET A 344 -13.64 17.98 -10.54
N GLU A 345 -13.03 17.10 -9.74
CA GLU A 345 -11.74 16.49 -10.06
C GLU A 345 -11.85 14.96 -10.20
N ASP A 346 -12.34 14.23 -9.18
CA ASP A 346 -12.32 12.75 -9.17
C ASP A 346 -13.12 12.15 -10.34
N ILE A 347 -14.41 12.51 -10.44
CA ILE A 347 -15.30 12.04 -11.51
C ILE A 347 -14.82 12.53 -12.89
N TYR A 348 -14.30 13.76 -12.94
CA TYR A 348 -13.82 14.38 -14.17
C TYR A 348 -12.62 13.64 -14.77
N TYR A 349 -11.55 13.44 -14.00
CA TYR A 349 -10.36 12.74 -14.49
C TYR A 349 -10.61 11.24 -14.71
N ALA A 350 -11.53 10.63 -13.93
CA ALA A 350 -11.95 9.25 -14.13
C ALA A 350 -12.63 8.99 -15.49
N ILE A 351 -13.30 9.99 -16.07
CA ILE A 351 -13.85 9.90 -17.44
C ILE A 351 -12.85 10.42 -18.47
N LEU A 352 -12.34 11.65 -18.30
CA LEU A 352 -11.54 12.34 -19.32
C LEU A 352 -10.27 11.56 -19.71
N THR A 353 -9.52 11.06 -18.73
CA THR A 353 -8.22 10.44 -18.97
C THR A 353 -8.35 9.15 -19.80
N PRO A 354 -9.32 8.24 -19.51
CA PRO A 354 -9.65 7.15 -20.42
C PRO A 354 -10.12 7.57 -21.82
N SER A 355 -10.83 8.70 -21.98
CA SER A 355 -11.21 9.23 -23.30
C SER A 355 -9.99 9.64 -24.12
N GLN A 356 -9.09 10.43 -23.52
CA GLN A 356 -7.83 10.84 -24.13
C GLN A 356 -6.96 9.62 -24.47
N ALA A 357 -6.89 8.64 -23.57
CA ALA A 357 -6.15 7.41 -23.79
C ALA A 357 -6.75 6.52 -24.91
N ALA A 358 -8.07 6.52 -25.12
CA ALA A 358 -8.69 5.86 -26.28
C ALA A 358 -8.30 6.55 -27.61
N LEU A 359 -8.27 7.88 -27.63
CA LEU A 359 -7.79 8.67 -28.77
C LEU A 359 -6.29 8.42 -29.04
N MET A 360 -5.47 8.36 -27.99
CA MET A 360 -4.04 7.98 -28.09
C MET A 360 -3.85 6.56 -28.62
N LEU A 361 -4.65 5.60 -28.16
CA LEU A 361 -4.64 4.24 -28.70
C LEU A 361 -5.00 4.22 -30.19
N HIS A 362 -5.94 5.05 -30.64
CA HIS A 362 -6.24 5.25 -32.06
C HIS A 362 -5.10 5.96 -32.82
N GLY A 363 -4.26 6.74 -32.15
CA GLY A 363 -3.07 7.41 -32.72
C GLY A 363 -3.18 8.94 -32.77
N VAL A 364 -4.18 9.52 -32.11
CA VAL A 364 -4.36 10.97 -31.97
C VAL A 364 -3.61 11.44 -30.70
N PRO A 365 -2.80 12.52 -30.75
CA PRO A 365 -2.16 13.05 -29.54
C PRO A 365 -3.22 13.47 -28.50
N PRO A 366 -2.93 13.42 -27.19
CA PRO A 366 -3.91 13.73 -26.14
C PRO A 366 -4.43 15.18 -26.28
N PRO A 367 -5.72 15.38 -26.62
CA PRO A 367 -6.25 16.71 -26.92
C PRO A 367 -6.76 17.43 -25.67
N ALA A 368 -7.10 18.71 -25.78
CA ALA A 368 -7.67 19.47 -24.68
C ALA A 368 -9.05 18.90 -24.23
N PRO A 369 -9.54 19.19 -23.00
CA PRO A 369 -10.76 18.58 -22.50
C PRO A 369 -12.00 18.83 -23.38
N LYS A 370 -12.19 20.07 -23.88
CA LYS A 370 -13.27 20.41 -24.82
C LYS A 370 -13.16 19.62 -26.14
N GLU A 371 -11.95 19.56 -26.71
CA GLU A 371 -11.65 18.87 -27.96
C GLU A 371 -11.81 17.34 -27.83
N THR A 372 -11.55 16.79 -26.65
CA THR A 372 -11.69 15.36 -26.36
C THR A 372 -13.11 14.87 -26.65
N ALA A 373 -14.14 15.62 -26.23
CA ALA A 373 -15.53 15.26 -26.50
C ALA A 373 -15.85 15.27 -28.02
N THR A 374 -15.40 16.31 -28.73
CA THR A 374 -15.56 16.43 -30.19
C THR A 374 -14.90 15.27 -30.94
N LEU A 375 -13.62 14.99 -30.65
CA LEU A 375 -12.86 13.94 -31.31
C LEU A 375 -13.40 12.53 -30.97
N MET A 376 -13.87 12.30 -29.74
CA MET A 376 -14.57 11.06 -29.37
C MET A 376 -15.86 10.85 -30.19
N ARG A 377 -16.58 11.92 -30.55
CA ARG A 377 -17.77 11.86 -31.41
C ARG A 377 -17.39 11.64 -32.88
N GLU A 378 -16.52 12.49 -33.43
CA GLU A 378 -16.11 12.43 -34.84
C GLU A 378 -15.48 11.08 -35.21
N ILE A 379 -14.54 10.60 -34.40
CA ILE A 379 -13.83 9.34 -34.66
C ILE A 379 -14.71 8.15 -34.28
N PHE A 380 -15.03 7.97 -32.99
CA PHE A 380 -15.62 6.70 -32.53
C PHE A 380 -17.13 6.60 -32.73
N VAL A 381 -17.88 7.70 -32.86
CA VAL A 381 -19.33 7.64 -33.14
C VAL A 381 -19.62 7.73 -34.64
N HIS A 382 -18.96 8.64 -35.38
CA HIS A 382 -19.28 8.89 -36.79
C HIS A 382 -18.41 8.11 -37.78
N LYS A 383 -17.08 8.13 -37.64
CA LYS A 383 -16.15 7.45 -38.56
C LYS A 383 -16.14 5.93 -38.33
N GLU A 384 -15.62 5.49 -37.17
CA GLU A 384 -15.46 4.05 -36.88
C GLU A 384 -16.75 3.38 -36.38
N LYS A 385 -17.71 4.16 -35.87
CA LYS A 385 -19.00 3.70 -35.30
C LYS A 385 -18.86 2.68 -34.15
N LEU A 386 -17.72 2.73 -33.46
CA LEU A 386 -17.37 1.86 -32.32
C LEU A 386 -17.95 2.33 -30.98
N LEU A 387 -18.58 3.51 -30.88
CA LEU A 387 -19.14 4.09 -29.64
C LEU A 387 -20.53 4.72 -29.87
N GLU A 388 -21.43 4.63 -28.89
CA GLU A 388 -22.72 5.32 -28.93
C GLU A 388 -22.65 6.75 -28.35
N ASP A 389 -23.24 7.73 -29.04
CA ASP A 389 -23.25 9.17 -28.68
C ASP A 389 -23.68 9.47 -27.22
N LYS A 390 -24.58 8.67 -26.65
CA LYS A 390 -25.01 8.80 -25.24
C LYS A 390 -23.82 8.81 -24.25
N PHE A 391 -22.72 8.15 -24.59
CA PHE A 391 -21.50 8.14 -23.76
C PHE A 391 -20.68 9.41 -23.96
N VAL A 392 -20.61 9.97 -25.17
CA VAL A 392 -19.98 11.29 -25.38
C VAL A 392 -20.74 12.35 -24.57
N LYS A 393 -22.08 12.28 -24.52
CA LYS A 393 -22.90 13.16 -23.68
C LYS A 393 -22.60 13.05 -22.18
N THR A 394 -22.21 11.89 -21.66
CA THR A 394 -21.71 11.75 -20.29
C THR A 394 -20.39 12.51 -20.08
N LEU A 395 -19.46 12.40 -21.03
CA LEU A 395 -18.19 13.14 -21.02
C LEU A 395 -18.42 14.66 -21.11
N GLU A 396 -19.29 15.12 -22.00
CA GLU A 396 -19.69 16.54 -22.13
C GLU A 396 -20.29 17.08 -20.81
N LYS A 397 -21.29 16.37 -20.25
CA LYS A 397 -21.93 16.71 -18.98
C LYS A 397 -20.92 16.86 -17.83
N VAL A 398 -19.96 15.94 -17.73
CA VAL A 398 -18.94 15.96 -16.67
C VAL A 398 -17.90 17.06 -16.88
N ILE A 399 -17.50 17.34 -18.13
CA ILE A 399 -16.65 18.49 -18.46
C ILE A 399 -17.35 19.82 -18.10
N ASP A 400 -18.65 19.96 -18.36
CA ASP A 400 -19.40 21.19 -18.06
C ASP A 400 -19.75 21.34 -16.57
N VAL A 401 -19.98 20.24 -15.84
CA VAL A 401 -20.05 20.26 -14.37
C VAL A 401 -18.74 20.80 -13.77
N ARG A 402 -17.57 20.37 -14.27
CA ARG A 402 -16.30 20.96 -13.80
C ARG A 402 -16.22 22.46 -14.08
N LYS A 403 -16.48 22.91 -15.31
CA LYS A 403 -16.40 24.34 -15.68
C LYS A 403 -17.33 25.22 -14.86
N THR A 404 -18.59 24.83 -14.69
CA THR A 404 -19.58 25.62 -13.92
C THR A 404 -19.17 25.75 -12.44
N ILE A 405 -18.54 24.72 -11.89
CA ILE A 405 -17.97 24.72 -10.53
C ILE A 405 -16.67 25.56 -10.45
N GLU A 406 -15.82 25.49 -11.46
CA GLU A 406 -14.53 26.19 -11.58
C GLU A 406 -14.70 27.70 -11.80
N HIS A 407 -15.68 28.11 -12.61
CA HIS A 407 -16.07 29.52 -12.81
C HIS A 407 -16.93 30.08 -11.67
N GLY A 408 -17.33 29.26 -10.68
CA GLY A 408 -18.11 29.68 -9.53
C GLY A 408 -19.60 29.95 -9.80
N GLU A 409 -20.07 29.64 -11.02
CA GLU A 409 -21.49 29.67 -11.41
C GLU A 409 -22.29 28.67 -10.56
N LYS A 410 -21.72 27.49 -10.34
CA LYS A 410 -22.24 26.46 -9.43
C LYS A 410 -21.41 26.39 -8.15
N LYS A 411 -21.92 27.03 -7.08
CA LYS A 411 -21.23 27.12 -5.78
C LYS A 411 -21.27 25.81 -4.98
N GLU A 412 -22.37 25.08 -5.08
CA GLU A 412 -22.65 23.85 -4.34
C GLU A 412 -23.06 22.74 -5.32
N ILE A 413 -22.71 21.49 -5.01
CA ILE A 413 -23.18 20.29 -5.73
C ILE A 413 -23.78 19.30 -4.73
N THR A 414 -24.97 18.81 -5.04
CA THR A 414 -25.73 17.96 -4.12
C THR A 414 -25.25 16.50 -4.17
N GLY A 415 -25.38 15.77 -3.06
CA GLY A 415 -25.06 14.34 -3.03
C GLY A 415 -25.85 13.50 -4.04
N LYS A 416 -27.05 13.93 -4.43
CA LYS A 416 -27.86 13.30 -5.49
C LYS A 416 -27.22 13.47 -6.86
N GLU A 417 -26.72 14.66 -7.18
CA GLU A 417 -26.03 14.90 -8.45
C GLU A 417 -24.70 14.15 -8.53
N ILE A 418 -23.98 14.03 -7.41
CA ILE A 418 -22.76 13.20 -7.33
C ILE A 418 -23.09 11.72 -7.59
N ASP A 419 -24.16 11.19 -6.99
CA ASP A 419 -24.59 9.81 -7.23
C ASP A 419 -25.03 9.57 -8.69
N GLU A 420 -25.78 10.50 -9.28
CA GLU A 420 -26.17 10.44 -10.70
C GLU A 420 -24.94 10.44 -11.63
N LEU A 421 -24.00 11.36 -11.41
CA LEU A 421 -22.75 11.44 -12.18
C LEU A 421 -21.90 10.18 -12.01
N LEU A 422 -21.76 9.66 -10.78
CA LEU A 422 -21.02 8.43 -10.51
C LEU A 422 -21.63 7.21 -11.21
N ASN A 423 -22.97 7.08 -11.17
CA ASN A 423 -23.72 6.02 -11.82
C ASN A 423 -23.71 6.10 -13.36
N GLU A 424 -23.50 7.28 -13.95
CA GLU A 424 -23.22 7.44 -15.38
C GLU A 424 -21.75 7.12 -15.70
N SER A 425 -20.83 7.55 -14.85
CA SER A 425 -19.37 7.37 -14.98
C SER A 425 -18.94 5.90 -15.00
N ASP A 426 -19.52 5.07 -14.11
CA ASP A 426 -19.26 3.62 -14.10
C ASP A 426 -19.71 2.95 -15.42
N LYS A 427 -20.88 3.32 -15.94
CA LYS A 427 -21.40 2.83 -17.22
C LYS A 427 -20.52 3.29 -18.38
N TYR A 428 -20.03 4.53 -18.34
CA TYR A 428 -19.07 5.08 -19.30
C TYR A 428 -17.74 4.30 -19.28
N LEU A 429 -17.12 4.13 -18.11
CA LEU A 429 -15.87 3.37 -17.94
C LEU A 429 -15.99 1.92 -18.42
N LYS A 430 -17.09 1.25 -18.10
CA LYS A 430 -17.38 -0.11 -18.58
C LYS A 430 -17.53 -0.16 -20.10
N ARG A 431 -17.99 0.91 -20.74
CA ARG A 431 -18.03 1.02 -22.21
C ARG A 431 -16.68 1.33 -22.84
N ILE A 432 -15.92 2.29 -22.29
CA ILE A 432 -14.60 2.67 -22.83
C ILE A 432 -13.63 1.49 -22.75
N LYS A 433 -13.67 0.68 -21.68
CA LYS A 433 -12.88 -0.58 -21.62
C LYS A 433 -13.20 -1.55 -22.78
N ARG A 434 -14.43 -1.58 -23.28
CA ARG A 434 -14.79 -2.36 -24.50
C ARG A 434 -14.30 -1.68 -25.77
N LEU A 435 -14.41 -0.35 -25.86
CA LEU A 435 -13.90 0.44 -26.98
C LEU A 435 -12.38 0.26 -27.15
N PHE A 436 -11.61 0.23 -26.06
CA PHE A 436 -10.18 -0.10 -26.08
C PHE A 436 -9.91 -1.42 -26.81
N THR A 437 -10.55 -2.52 -26.39
CA THR A 437 -10.39 -3.83 -27.04
C THR A 437 -10.91 -3.87 -28.50
N GLN A 438 -11.83 -2.97 -28.88
CA GLN A 438 -12.23 -2.80 -30.28
C GLN A 438 -11.14 -2.09 -31.10
N ILE A 439 -10.50 -1.05 -30.56
CA ILE A 439 -9.40 -0.31 -31.22
C ILE A 439 -8.12 -1.16 -31.26
N GLU A 440 -7.79 -1.89 -30.19
CA GLU A 440 -6.65 -2.83 -30.15
C GLU A 440 -6.76 -3.83 -31.32
N LYS A 441 -7.91 -4.49 -31.46
CA LYS A 441 -8.16 -5.41 -32.58
C LYS A 441 -8.05 -4.72 -33.92
N MET A 442 -8.75 -3.60 -34.11
CA MET A 442 -8.73 -2.86 -35.37
C MET A 442 -7.28 -2.50 -35.79
N LYS A 443 -6.38 -2.21 -34.85
CA LYS A 443 -4.95 -1.99 -35.12
C LYS A 443 -4.12 -3.26 -35.32
N GLU A 444 -4.39 -4.34 -34.60
CA GLU A 444 -3.77 -5.65 -34.85
C GLU A 444 -4.09 -6.15 -36.27
N GLU A 445 -5.33 -5.91 -36.73
CA GLU A 445 -5.82 -6.19 -38.08
C GLU A 445 -5.13 -5.29 -39.14
N ASP A 446 -5.12 -3.96 -38.93
CA ASP A 446 -4.49 -2.96 -39.81
C ASP A 446 -2.97 -3.20 -40.00
N ASP A 447 -2.27 -3.59 -38.93
CA ASP A 447 -0.83 -3.88 -38.97
C ASP A 447 -0.53 -5.16 -39.78
N MET A 448 -1.38 -6.18 -39.70
CA MET A 448 -1.17 -7.46 -40.40
C MET A 448 -1.25 -7.28 -41.93
N ILE A 449 -2.20 -6.45 -42.40
CA ILE A 449 -2.31 -6.09 -43.82
C ILE A 449 -1.02 -5.39 -44.30
N LYS A 450 -0.57 -4.35 -43.57
CA LYS A 450 0.63 -3.57 -43.93
C LYS A 450 1.90 -4.41 -43.92
N ILE A 451 2.03 -5.36 -43.00
CA ILE A 451 3.16 -6.29 -42.93
C ILE A 451 3.19 -7.21 -44.16
N TYR A 452 2.04 -7.77 -44.55
CA TYR A 452 1.92 -8.57 -45.78
C TYR A 452 2.32 -7.76 -47.02
N GLU A 453 1.75 -6.56 -47.19
CA GLU A 453 2.01 -5.69 -48.34
C GLU A 453 3.48 -5.26 -48.42
N THR A 454 4.08 -4.94 -47.27
CA THR A 454 5.52 -4.62 -47.17
C THR A 454 6.38 -5.80 -47.63
N ILE A 455 6.08 -7.02 -47.17
CA ILE A 455 6.86 -8.22 -47.53
C ILE A 455 6.71 -8.58 -49.00
N VAL A 456 5.49 -8.56 -49.55
CA VAL A 456 5.26 -8.82 -50.98
C VAL A 456 5.95 -7.77 -51.86
N THR A 457 5.94 -6.49 -51.44
CA THR A 457 6.67 -5.42 -52.15
C THR A 457 8.17 -5.66 -52.15
N ILE A 458 8.78 -5.95 -51.00
CA ILE A 458 10.22 -6.21 -50.91
C ILE A 458 10.61 -7.49 -51.68
N ILE A 459 9.76 -8.53 -51.69
CA ILE A 459 9.99 -9.73 -52.51
C ILE A 459 10.02 -9.37 -54.00
N ARG A 460 9.09 -8.54 -54.49
CA ARG A 460 9.09 -8.05 -55.89
C ARG A 460 10.36 -7.27 -56.24
N ASP A 461 10.84 -6.42 -55.33
CA ASP A 461 12.08 -5.67 -55.55
C ASP A 461 13.32 -6.59 -55.59
N VAL A 462 13.36 -7.62 -54.73
CA VAL A 462 14.43 -8.64 -54.76
C VAL A 462 14.38 -9.45 -56.06
N LEU A 463 13.19 -9.89 -56.50
CA LEU A 463 13.01 -10.62 -57.76
C LEU A 463 13.40 -9.76 -58.98
N ARG A 464 13.07 -8.46 -58.99
CA ARG A 464 13.52 -7.53 -60.05
C ARG A 464 15.04 -7.44 -60.13
N ILE A 465 15.75 -7.37 -58.99
CA ILE A 465 17.23 -7.34 -58.97
C ILE A 465 17.84 -8.73 -59.32
N GLU A 466 17.10 -9.82 -59.25
CA GLU A 466 17.50 -11.11 -59.86
C GLU A 466 17.20 -11.19 -61.36
N GLY A 467 16.60 -10.15 -61.97
CA GLY A 467 16.30 -10.07 -63.40
C GLY A 467 14.91 -10.58 -63.80
N ILE A 468 14.00 -10.74 -62.83
CA ILE A 468 12.65 -11.26 -63.04
C ILE A 468 11.66 -10.09 -63.05
N GLU A 469 11.24 -9.68 -64.24
CA GLU A 469 10.29 -8.59 -64.43
C GLU A 469 8.83 -9.08 -64.43
N LYS A 470 8.03 -8.49 -63.52
CA LYS A 470 6.59 -8.73 -63.29
C LYS A 470 6.26 -10.17 -62.85
N VAL A 471 5.73 -10.27 -61.63
CA VAL A 471 5.13 -11.49 -61.10
C VAL A 471 3.79 -11.11 -60.48
N GLU A 472 2.72 -11.77 -60.94
CA GLU A 472 1.35 -11.58 -60.45
C GLU A 472 1.24 -12.02 -58.99
N ASP A 473 0.39 -11.35 -58.19
CA ASP A 473 0.26 -11.53 -56.74
C ASP A 473 0.14 -13.00 -56.28
N GLU A 474 -0.54 -13.82 -57.08
CA GLU A 474 -0.79 -15.24 -56.82
C GLU A 474 0.45 -16.13 -57.04
N GLU A 475 1.38 -15.70 -57.90
CA GLU A 475 2.59 -16.44 -58.27
C GLU A 475 3.84 -16.01 -57.49
N VAL A 476 3.84 -14.83 -56.86
CA VAL A 476 4.99 -14.25 -56.11
C VAL A 476 5.65 -15.26 -55.17
N VAL A 477 4.85 -16.05 -54.45
CA VAL A 477 5.30 -17.04 -53.47
C VAL A 477 6.07 -18.18 -54.14
N LYS A 478 5.56 -18.68 -55.27
CA LYS A 478 6.14 -19.80 -56.00
C LYS A 478 7.42 -19.38 -56.72
N VAL A 479 7.42 -18.22 -57.38
CA VAL A 479 8.62 -17.67 -58.02
C VAL A 479 9.71 -17.36 -56.98
N PHE A 480 9.33 -16.90 -55.78
CA PHE A 480 10.26 -16.75 -54.66
C PHE A 480 10.87 -18.09 -54.20
N GLU A 481 10.10 -19.18 -54.16
CA GLU A 481 10.61 -20.52 -53.87
C GLU A 481 11.58 -21.00 -54.97
N ASP A 482 11.16 -20.97 -56.24
CA ASP A 482 11.95 -21.49 -57.37
C ASP A 482 13.24 -20.69 -57.61
N GLU A 483 13.20 -19.35 -57.60
CA GLU A 483 14.31 -18.50 -58.05
C GLU A 483 15.26 -18.01 -56.93
N LEU A 484 14.83 -18.07 -55.67
CA LEU A 484 15.64 -17.61 -54.52
C LEU A 484 15.92 -18.72 -53.50
N ILE A 485 14.98 -19.63 -53.23
CA ILE A 485 15.18 -20.71 -52.25
C ILE A 485 15.83 -21.93 -52.92
N SER A 486 15.26 -22.45 -54.00
CA SER A 486 15.76 -23.64 -54.71
C SER A 486 17.12 -23.42 -55.38
N GLN A 487 17.42 -22.19 -55.81
CA GLN A 487 18.76 -21.77 -56.28
C GLN A 487 19.76 -21.50 -55.13
N GLY A 488 19.37 -21.67 -53.87
CA GLY A 488 20.25 -21.53 -52.70
C GLY A 488 20.66 -20.10 -52.35
N LYS A 489 20.07 -19.08 -52.99
CA LYS A 489 20.38 -17.65 -52.74
C LYS A 489 19.88 -17.20 -51.37
N ILE A 490 18.75 -17.74 -50.91
CA ILE A 490 18.08 -17.43 -49.64
C ILE A 490 17.86 -18.73 -48.83
N PRO A 491 18.14 -18.75 -47.50
CA PRO A 491 17.90 -19.92 -46.66
C PRO A 491 16.42 -20.34 -46.57
N ALA A 492 16.15 -21.63 -46.78
CA ALA A 492 14.81 -22.23 -46.77
C ALA A 492 13.96 -22.01 -45.48
N LYS A 493 14.54 -21.52 -44.37
CA LYS A 493 13.76 -21.07 -43.22
C LYS A 493 12.82 -19.90 -43.55
N PHE A 494 13.21 -19.04 -44.50
CA PHE A 494 12.42 -17.86 -44.86
C PHE A 494 11.18 -18.21 -45.68
N LEU A 495 11.23 -19.30 -46.45
CA LEU A 495 10.04 -19.87 -47.10
C LEU A 495 8.99 -20.34 -46.06
N ARG A 496 9.43 -20.89 -44.92
CA ARG A 496 8.52 -21.27 -43.83
C ARG A 496 7.89 -20.04 -43.19
N ILE A 497 8.69 -19.00 -42.92
CA ILE A 497 8.21 -17.71 -42.39
C ILE A 497 7.20 -17.07 -43.35
N LEU A 498 7.50 -17.01 -44.65
CA LEU A 498 6.57 -16.54 -45.68
C LEU A 498 5.25 -17.33 -45.64
N ASN A 499 5.30 -18.66 -45.69
CA ASN A 499 4.09 -19.50 -45.63
C ASN A 499 3.28 -19.32 -44.33
N GLU A 500 3.94 -19.09 -43.18
CA GLU A 500 3.23 -18.73 -41.95
C GLU A 500 2.56 -17.35 -42.03
N ILE A 501 3.18 -16.36 -42.68
CA ILE A 501 2.57 -15.03 -42.93
C ILE A 501 1.36 -15.13 -43.88
N LEU A 502 1.47 -15.93 -44.95
CA LEU A 502 0.35 -16.21 -45.87
C LEU A 502 -0.82 -16.87 -45.13
N LYS A 503 -0.52 -17.90 -44.31
CA LYS A 503 -1.51 -18.56 -43.46
C LYS A 503 -2.13 -17.57 -42.46
N ALA A 504 -1.34 -16.73 -41.82
CA ALA A 504 -1.81 -15.74 -40.86
C ALA A 504 -2.74 -14.69 -41.51
N LYS A 505 -2.42 -14.22 -42.72
CA LYS A 505 -3.35 -13.36 -43.48
C LYS A 505 -4.67 -14.07 -43.77
N LYS A 506 -4.62 -15.32 -44.26
CA LYS A 506 -5.84 -16.09 -44.54
C LYS A 506 -6.66 -16.39 -43.28
N ASP A 507 -6.02 -16.71 -42.16
CA ASP A 507 -6.69 -16.89 -40.87
C ASP A 507 -7.21 -15.57 -40.28
N TYR A 508 -6.65 -14.42 -40.68
CA TYR A 508 -7.20 -13.09 -40.41
C TYR A 508 -8.46 -12.82 -41.25
N ASP A 509 -8.41 -13.07 -42.57
CA ASP A 509 -9.56 -12.93 -43.47
C ASP A 509 -10.74 -13.82 -43.00
N ASP A 510 -10.43 -15.04 -42.55
CA ASP A 510 -11.37 -16.01 -41.94
C ASP A 510 -11.78 -15.67 -40.48
N LYS A 511 -11.19 -14.63 -39.86
CA LYS A 511 -11.43 -14.18 -38.47
C LYS A 511 -11.12 -15.22 -37.37
N LYS A 512 -10.11 -16.06 -37.61
CA LYS A 512 -9.63 -17.14 -36.73
C LYS A 512 -8.33 -16.80 -35.98
N LEU A 513 -7.54 -15.85 -36.48
CA LEU A 513 -6.20 -15.53 -35.98
C LEU A 513 -6.20 -15.09 -34.50
N THR A 514 -5.28 -15.62 -33.70
CA THR A 514 -5.12 -15.25 -32.28
C THR A 514 -4.00 -14.24 -32.05
N ARG A 515 -4.08 -13.46 -30.97
CA ARG A 515 -3.05 -12.46 -30.61
C ARG A 515 -1.64 -13.06 -30.45
N VAL A 516 -1.52 -14.29 -29.97
CA VAL A 516 -0.23 -14.99 -29.83
C VAL A 516 0.38 -15.30 -31.20
N GLU A 517 -0.46 -15.63 -32.19
CA GLU A 517 -0.03 -15.81 -33.58
C GLU A 517 0.34 -14.45 -34.21
N VAL A 518 -0.43 -13.39 -33.97
CA VAL A 518 -0.09 -12.02 -34.41
C VAL A 518 1.28 -11.59 -33.88
N GLU A 519 1.56 -11.76 -32.58
CA GLU A 519 2.85 -11.38 -31.99
C GLU A 519 4.02 -12.22 -32.55
N LYS A 520 3.82 -13.52 -32.80
CA LYS A 520 4.82 -14.37 -33.48
C LYS A 520 5.06 -13.90 -34.92
N VAL A 521 4.00 -13.73 -35.70
CA VAL A 521 4.05 -13.33 -37.10
C VAL A 521 4.70 -11.96 -37.25
N LYS A 522 4.40 -10.99 -36.37
CA LYS A 522 5.07 -9.69 -36.31
C LYS A 522 6.57 -9.82 -36.07
N LYS A 523 7.01 -10.71 -35.19
CA LYS A 523 8.45 -10.94 -34.93
C LYS A 523 9.14 -11.58 -36.13
N ASP A 524 8.60 -12.66 -36.66
CA ASP A 524 9.25 -13.45 -37.72
C ASP A 524 9.23 -12.68 -39.05
N SER A 525 8.18 -11.87 -39.30
CA SER A 525 8.13 -10.87 -40.39
C SER A 525 9.27 -9.87 -40.30
N ASN A 526 9.58 -9.33 -39.12
CA ASN A 526 10.68 -8.37 -38.95
C ASN A 526 12.06 -9.00 -39.21
N GLU A 527 12.26 -10.28 -38.87
CA GLU A 527 13.48 -11.01 -39.24
C GLU A 527 13.59 -11.16 -40.76
N PHE A 528 12.49 -11.52 -41.42
CA PHE A 528 12.44 -11.74 -42.86
C PHE A 528 12.61 -10.44 -43.67
N ILE A 529 11.90 -9.36 -43.30
CA ILE A 529 12.07 -8.01 -43.87
C ILE A 529 13.53 -7.58 -43.78
N LYS A 530 14.15 -7.70 -42.59
CA LYS A 530 15.56 -7.32 -42.40
C LYS A 530 16.48 -8.13 -43.32
N PHE A 531 16.27 -9.44 -43.43
CA PHE A 531 17.08 -10.28 -44.31
C PHE A 531 16.92 -9.93 -45.79
N LEU A 532 15.70 -9.69 -46.27
CA LEU A 532 15.45 -9.32 -47.67
C LEU A 532 16.05 -7.96 -48.02
N VAL A 533 15.89 -6.96 -47.13
CA VAL A 533 16.51 -5.63 -47.31
C VAL A 533 18.04 -5.74 -47.32
N GLU A 534 18.62 -6.56 -46.45
CA GLU A 534 20.07 -6.82 -46.45
C GLU A 534 20.52 -7.57 -47.71
N TYR A 535 19.74 -8.54 -48.22
CA TYR A 535 20.01 -9.20 -49.50
C TYR A 535 20.02 -8.20 -50.66
N LEU A 536 18.98 -7.37 -50.76
CA LEU A 536 18.82 -6.33 -51.77
C LEU A 536 20.01 -5.34 -51.76
N GLN A 537 20.40 -4.87 -50.57
CA GLN A 537 21.56 -3.99 -50.38
C GLN A 537 22.87 -4.67 -50.76
N ARG A 538 23.11 -5.92 -50.33
CA ARG A 538 24.33 -6.68 -50.68
C ARG A 538 24.43 -6.95 -52.19
N LYS A 539 23.32 -7.23 -52.86
CA LYS A 539 23.28 -7.49 -54.31
C LYS A 539 23.54 -6.21 -55.12
N ARG A 540 22.79 -5.13 -54.83
CA ARG A 540 23.00 -3.79 -55.42
C ARG A 540 24.41 -3.25 -55.16
N GLY A 541 24.98 -3.53 -53.98
CA GLY A 541 26.36 -3.19 -53.63
C GLY A 541 27.40 -3.94 -54.47
N ARG A 542 27.22 -5.25 -54.69
CA ARG A 542 28.09 -6.05 -55.58
C ARG A 542 27.99 -5.61 -57.04
N GLU A 543 26.82 -5.20 -57.49
CA GLU A 543 26.61 -4.66 -58.83
C GLU A 543 27.27 -3.28 -58.96
N LEU A 544 27.14 -2.41 -57.97
CA LEU A 544 27.83 -1.12 -57.92
C LEU A 544 29.35 -1.28 -57.94
N GLU A 545 29.93 -2.21 -57.18
CA GLU A 545 31.37 -2.46 -57.19
C GLU A 545 31.89 -2.95 -58.55
N ARG A 546 31.05 -3.60 -59.37
CA ARG A 546 31.39 -3.98 -60.75
C ARG A 546 31.39 -2.81 -61.74
N THR A 547 30.81 -1.66 -61.39
CA THR A 547 30.84 -0.46 -62.26
C THR A 547 31.99 0.49 -61.94
N LYS A 548 32.81 0.15 -60.95
CA LYS A 548 33.91 0.99 -60.48
C LYS A 548 35.24 0.62 -61.12
N ILE A 549 35.93 1.64 -61.62
CA ILE A 549 37.37 1.57 -61.90
C ILE A 549 38.09 2.23 -60.72
N ARG A 550 38.78 1.44 -59.90
CA ARG A 550 39.69 1.98 -58.88
C ARG A 550 41.06 2.24 -59.48
N VAL A 551 41.63 3.39 -59.15
CA VAL A 551 42.94 3.83 -59.64
C VAL A 551 43.83 4.29 -58.50
N LYS A 552 45.13 4.26 -58.70
CA LYS A 552 46.14 4.85 -57.83
C LYS A 552 46.99 5.83 -58.62
N HIS A 553 47.21 7.02 -58.05
CA HIS A 553 48.02 8.08 -58.66
C HIS A 553 48.94 8.69 -57.61
N GLY A 554 50.25 8.47 -57.78
CA GLY A 554 51.24 8.76 -56.74
C GLY A 554 50.90 8.02 -55.44
N ASN A 555 50.58 8.78 -54.39
CA ASN A 555 50.20 8.28 -53.06
C ASN A 555 48.68 8.35 -52.78
N ARG A 556 47.85 8.66 -53.79
CA ARG A 556 46.40 8.80 -53.66
C ARG A 556 45.65 7.68 -54.40
N TYR A 557 44.44 7.40 -53.93
CA TYR A 557 43.51 6.47 -54.57
C TYR A 557 42.31 7.23 -55.13
N GLY A 558 41.90 6.89 -56.36
CA GLY A 558 40.75 7.47 -57.04
C GLY A 558 39.74 6.40 -57.43
N GLU A 559 38.49 6.79 -57.64
CA GLU A 559 37.41 5.88 -58.01
C GLU A 559 36.52 6.49 -59.09
N VAL A 560 36.41 5.82 -60.25
CA VAL A 560 35.51 6.22 -61.34
C VAL A 560 34.33 5.25 -61.39
N ILE A 561 33.13 5.76 -61.10
CA ILE A 561 31.87 4.99 -61.02
C ILE A 561 31.09 5.19 -62.32
N LEU A 562 30.87 4.12 -63.08
CA LEU A 562 30.20 4.15 -64.39
C LEU A 562 28.69 3.86 -64.23
N LEU A 563 27.84 4.88 -64.43
CA LEU A 563 26.39 4.83 -64.22
C LEU A 563 25.64 5.16 -65.53
N GLY A 564 25.49 4.14 -66.38
CA GLY A 564 24.76 4.25 -67.64
C GLY A 564 25.48 5.13 -68.67
N GLN A 565 25.00 6.37 -68.84
CA GLN A 565 25.61 7.38 -69.73
C GLN A 565 26.46 8.42 -68.98
N GLU A 566 26.57 8.33 -67.66
CA GLU A 566 27.36 9.25 -66.84
C GLU A 566 28.45 8.50 -66.07
N ALA A 567 29.61 9.12 -65.91
CA ALA A 567 30.70 8.66 -65.05
C ALA A 567 30.93 9.69 -63.94
N PHE A 568 30.96 9.23 -62.69
CA PHE A 568 31.37 10.04 -61.55
C PHE A 568 32.81 9.71 -61.19
N ILE A 569 33.61 10.72 -60.89
CA ILE A 569 35.06 10.65 -60.69
C ILE A 569 35.35 11.20 -59.30
N ILE A 570 35.81 10.34 -58.40
CA ILE A 570 36.32 10.72 -57.07
C ILE A 570 37.84 10.81 -57.20
N HIS A 571 38.40 12.01 -57.01
CA HIS A 571 39.83 12.27 -57.23
C HIS A 571 40.73 11.74 -56.11
N ASP A 572 40.24 11.76 -54.87
CA ASP A 572 40.88 11.18 -53.70
C ASP A 572 39.81 10.50 -52.84
N THR A 573 39.93 9.19 -52.60
CA THR A 573 38.96 8.41 -51.81
C THR A 573 39.17 8.55 -50.31
N ASP A 574 40.37 8.94 -49.89
CA ASP A 574 40.87 8.86 -48.52
C ASP A 574 40.89 10.24 -47.85
N HIS A 575 40.73 11.31 -48.63
CA HIS A 575 40.54 12.68 -48.15
C HIS A 575 39.13 12.87 -47.54
N GLU A 576 39.04 13.64 -46.44
CA GLU A 576 37.78 13.87 -45.72
C GLU A 576 36.74 14.60 -46.58
N GLU A 577 37.16 15.67 -47.28
CA GLU A 577 36.35 16.31 -48.32
C GLU A 577 36.63 15.65 -49.68
N LYS A 578 35.70 14.81 -50.15
CA LYS A 578 35.83 14.13 -51.45
C LYS A 578 35.61 15.10 -52.60
N GLU A 579 36.64 15.35 -53.39
CA GLU A 579 36.50 16.08 -54.65
C GLU A 579 35.86 15.18 -55.70
N ILE A 580 34.64 15.51 -56.11
CA ILE A 580 33.84 14.74 -57.07
C ILE A 580 33.63 15.55 -58.36
N SER A 581 33.92 14.93 -59.49
CA SER A 581 33.59 15.41 -60.84
C SER A 581 32.62 14.45 -61.54
N LYS A 582 31.93 14.91 -62.58
CA LYS A 582 31.08 14.10 -63.44
C LYS A 582 31.40 14.34 -64.93
N ALA A 583 31.26 13.31 -65.75
CA ALA A 583 31.44 13.38 -67.20
C ALA A 583 30.40 12.50 -67.90
N LYS A 584 30.02 12.84 -69.15
CA LYS A 584 29.21 11.94 -69.98
C LYS A 584 30.08 10.89 -70.66
N ILE A 585 29.63 9.64 -70.69
CA ILE A 585 30.29 8.55 -71.41
C ILE A 585 29.83 8.63 -72.88
N LYS A 586 30.76 8.75 -73.81
CA LYS A 586 30.50 8.76 -75.26
C LYS A 586 30.34 7.33 -75.80
N GLU A 587 29.79 7.17 -77.00
CA GLU A 587 29.58 5.84 -77.63
C GLU A 587 30.88 5.04 -77.83
N ASN A 588 32.01 5.71 -78.07
CA ASN A 588 33.34 5.09 -78.14
C ASN A 588 33.89 4.67 -76.76
N GLY A 589 33.22 5.02 -75.67
CA GLY A 589 33.62 4.76 -74.28
C GLY A 589 34.57 5.79 -73.66
N SER A 590 34.93 6.87 -74.38
CA SER A 590 35.67 7.99 -73.79
C SER A 590 34.77 8.89 -72.94
N LEU A 591 35.36 9.55 -71.96
CA LEU A 591 34.71 10.54 -71.11
C LEU A 591 34.59 11.89 -71.84
N GLY A 592 33.48 12.59 -71.64
CA GLY A 592 33.30 13.98 -72.04
C GLY A 592 34.01 14.95 -71.09
N THR A 593 33.90 16.25 -71.36
CA THR A 593 34.44 17.31 -70.50
C THR A 593 33.94 17.14 -69.06
N THR A 594 34.87 17.04 -68.12
CA THR A 594 34.58 16.91 -66.69
C THR A 594 33.96 18.19 -66.14
N GLN A 595 32.91 18.05 -65.35
CA GLN A 595 32.24 19.12 -64.61
C GLN A 595 32.33 18.85 -63.11
N LYS A 596 32.42 19.88 -62.27
CA LYS A 596 32.36 19.71 -60.81
C LYS A 596 30.99 19.14 -60.42
N SER A 597 30.97 18.26 -59.43
CA SER A 597 29.79 17.58 -58.90
C SER A 597 29.85 17.53 -57.37
N SER A 598 28.95 16.78 -56.73
CA SER A 598 28.88 16.64 -55.27
C SER A 598 28.38 15.26 -54.86
N LEU A 599 28.56 14.91 -53.59
CA LEU A 599 28.07 13.64 -53.03
C LEU A 599 26.54 13.51 -53.19
N GLN A 600 25.80 14.62 -53.01
CA GLN A 600 24.34 14.67 -53.18
C GLN A 600 23.91 14.42 -54.65
N GLU A 601 24.70 14.85 -55.64
CA GLU A 601 24.42 14.50 -57.04
C GLU A 601 24.69 13.02 -57.32
N LEU A 602 25.79 12.48 -56.79
CA LEU A 602 26.14 11.06 -56.91
C LEU A 602 25.05 10.17 -56.28
N GLU A 603 24.62 10.46 -55.05
CA GLU A 603 23.52 9.75 -54.37
C GLU A 603 22.19 9.84 -55.16
N LYS A 604 21.92 11.00 -55.77
CA LYS A 604 20.73 11.24 -56.60
C LYS A 604 20.75 10.52 -57.95
N SER A 605 21.94 10.20 -58.49
CA SER A 605 22.07 9.32 -59.65
C SER A 605 22.06 7.84 -59.25
N LEU A 606 22.78 7.44 -58.19
CA LEU A 606 22.79 6.07 -57.65
C LEU A 606 21.41 5.57 -57.23
N SER A 607 20.52 6.46 -56.78
CA SER A 607 19.14 6.14 -56.41
C SER A 607 18.19 6.00 -57.62
N LYS A 608 18.56 6.53 -58.79
CA LYS A 608 17.71 6.59 -60.00
C LYS A 608 18.12 5.68 -61.16
N VAL A 609 19.41 5.38 -61.28
CA VAL A 609 19.97 4.60 -62.39
C VAL A 609 19.97 3.12 -62.03
N GLU A 610 19.38 2.29 -62.88
CA GLU A 610 19.54 0.83 -62.81
C GLU A 610 20.99 0.47 -63.09
N ILE A 611 21.61 -0.30 -62.19
CA ILE A 611 23.04 -0.61 -62.27
C ILE A 611 23.22 -1.74 -63.29
N PRO A 612 23.92 -1.52 -64.43
CA PRO A 612 24.02 -2.52 -65.47
C PRO A 612 24.78 -3.76 -64.96
N PRO A 613 24.25 -4.99 -65.13
CA PRO A 613 24.83 -6.21 -64.54
C PRO A 613 26.20 -6.59 -65.12
N LYS A 614 26.59 -5.97 -66.24
CA LYS A 614 27.91 -6.03 -66.88
C LYS A 614 28.25 -4.63 -67.40
N VAL A 615 29.41 -4.10 -67.01
CA VAL A 615 29.99 -2.88 -67.61
C VAL A 615 31.16 -3.29 -68.50
N PHE A 616 31.19 -2.74 -69.71
CA PHE A 616 32.27 -2.98 -70.68
C PHE A 616 33.16 -1.75 -70.77
N ILE A 617 34.40 -1.90 -70.29
CA ILE A 617 35.44 -0.89 -70.43
C ILE A 617 35.98 -0.93 -71.87
N LYS A 618 35.96 0.22 -72.56
CA LYS A 618 36.56 0.39 -73.90
C LYS A 618 37.89 1.13 -73.79
N GLU A 619 38.81 0.81 -74.69
CA GLU A 619 40.17 1.35 -74.75
C GLU A 619 40.29 2.87 -74.48
N PRO A 620 39.46 3.77 -75.07
CA PRO A 620 39.66 5.21 -74.92
C PRO A 620 39.62 5.71 -73.46
N ILE A 621 38.89 5.03 -72.56
CA ILE A 621 38.81 5.46 -71.16
C ILE A 621 40.16 5.39 -70.45
N PHE A 622 41.09 4.54 -70.91
CA PHE A 622 42.43 4.44 -70.31
C PHE A 622 43.30 5.68 -70.62
N GLU A 623 43.08 6.35 -71.75
CA GLU A 623 43.71 7.64 -72.02
C GLU A 623 43.03 8.77 -71.22
N ASP A 624 41.71 8.72 -71.05
CA ASP A 624 41.00 9.68 -70.19
C ASP A 624 41.46 9.57 -68.72
N LEU A 625 41.68 8.36 -68.20
CA LEU A 625 42.24 8.15 -66.87
C LEU A 625 43.65 8.76 -66.74
N LYS A 626 44.52 8.66 -67.76
CA LYS A 626 45.83 9.33 -67.78
C LYS A 626 45.72 10.86 -67.85
N ASN A 627 44.68 11.39 -68.51
CA ASN A 627 44.42 12.83 -68.58
C ASN A 627 43.86 13.40 -67.27
N ILE A 628 43.07 12.60 -66.53
CA ILE A 628 42.42 12.99 -65.26
C ILE A 628 43.36 12.80 -64.07
N PHE A 629 43.98 11.63 -63.94
CA PHE A 629 44.80 11.22 -62.79
C PHE A 629 46.32 11.27 -63.06
N GLY A 630 46.72 11.70 -64.26
CA GLY A 630 48.13 11.80 -64.66
C GLY A 630 48.71 10.54 -65.30
N LYS A 631 49.85 10.71 -65.99
CA LYS A 631 50.46 9.68 -66.87
C LYS A 631 50.88 8.39 -66.18
N ASN A 632 51.04 8.40 -64.86
CA ASN A 632 51.49 7.28 -64.04
C ASN A 632 50.33 6.61 -63.27
N VAL A 633 49.10 6.69 -63.80
CA VAL A 633 47.92 6.08 -63.18
C VAL A 633 48.00 4.55 -63.23
N GLU A 634 47.95 3.92 -62.06
CA GLU A 634 47.81 2.47 -61.89
C GLU A 634 46.31 2.12 -61.79
N ILE A 635 45.88 1.01 -62.39
CA ILE A 635 44.48 0.53 -62.31
C ILE A 635 44.45 -0.72 -61.44
N LEU A 636 43.60 -0.72 -60.41
CA LEU A 636 43.49 -1.83 -59.47
C LEU A 636 42.53 -2.90 -60.00
N VAL A 637 43.04 -4.11 -60.21
CA VAL A 637 42.28 -5.26 -60.70
C VAL A 637 42.10 -6.28 -59.58
N ASN A 638 40.84 -6.47 -59.16
CA ASN A 638 40.41 -7.09 -57.90
C ASN A 638 40.78 -6.29 -56.63
N TYR A 639 39.90 -6.38 -55.64
CA TYR A 639 39.98 -5.79 -54.30
C TYR A 639 39.40 -6.83 -53.32
#